data_AF-A0AAW4BXE4-F1
#
_entry.id   AF-A0AAW4BXE4-F1
#
_cell.length_a   1.000
_cell.length_b   1.000
_cell.length_c   1.000
_cell.angle_alpha   90.00
_cell.angle_beta   90.00
_cell.angle_gamma   90.00
#
_symmetry.space_group_name_H-M   'P 1'
#
loop_
_entity.id
_entity.type
_entity.pdbx_description
1 polymer ?
#
loop_
_entity_poly.entity_id
_entity_poly.type
_entity_poly.pdbx_seq_one_letter_code
_entity_poly.pdbx_strand_id
1 'polypeptide(L)'
;MSSSTKKHSPSEWLRIQSRRAIAAWQRDRLPGLQGGLGDLIIADALLAHKDSGLVRSEYLKDDALDFILSVPKWIYSEKDTLRIEHSRDERVWTTLYEEVKDFYNDPVPDPYPIKLDKNHDQMRLEGTHYFRTWIMNDFDESSTSDSLVLIFDTVPPYKHLPPTPFAPVPAVTDASLAAAGGKVTLQLPGHSDWKEGDTAYVYWMNRIPDKFEDFDPPVTKVVTTGKGQPVDIDASVVQTVGDGGVFIAYVLVDQAGNVSLPSIYQSVAVALGTLPTVFEDPIVPLAKAEDGYLIDQLDAEAGVEVWVKADVALKSTDLVVVTWQGAELPAETVGSAPGEYIRIRVPDDVLLKEYGSGPGNVATKVSYTLLRGTHPMGGADTDIVVNFETLYPGGPDPEWPLPIHPDATKPVVTGQGSGLRDELDGKDTGLDASLEFKLFSFAQKDDKLFFYWGGEEAGTYTVTETDTPGDSITVDDVPWDTILKVGNHPAVPVYYEVWRSGVPNPVRSVVTEVKVDAIVIKAPDATFDHLNSGAVTCASIQATKDHPDGAAVEVLIPDLSEYLKYGEFSKIRVHWWVYRGRTPADPEEIIEKVTIEEDVDLDEDHPVTGFTYRIPYATNVLPTYEGSDNPEYTRSRANFEYTILTDEEIPSGVTKVLLAFVPPSGVCDLSR
;
A
#
# COMPACT_ATOMS: atom_id res chain seq x y z
N MET A 1 -61.78 81.59 52.37
CA MET A 1 -62.34 82.92 51.99
C MET A 1 -61.30 83.94 52.42
N SER A 2 -60.71 84.81 51.60
CA SER A 2 -61.17 85.55 50.43
C SER A 2 -59.98 85.89 49.52
N SER A 3 -60.15 85.80 48.20
CA SER A 3 -59.18 86.25 47.20
C SER A 3 -59.31 87.76 46.96
N SER A 4 -58.19 88.49 47.02
CA SER A 4 -58.12 89.88 46.56
C SER A 4 -57.30 89.95 45.27
N THR A 5 -57.97 89.91 44.12
CA THR A 5 -57.39 90.27 42.82
C THR A 5 -57.21 91.78 42.72
N LYS A 6 -55.96 92.26 42.81
CA LYS A 6 -55.58 93.65 42.49
C LYS A 6 -55.86 93.91 41.00
N LYS A 7 -56.78 94.83 40.68
CA LYS A 7 -57.00 95.32 39.32
C LYS A 7 -55.92 96.36 38.98
N HIS A 8 -55.05 96.03 38.03
CA HIS A 8 -54.07 96.97 37.46
C HIS A 8 -54.77 98.04 36.61
N SER A 9 -54.24 99.27 36.60
CA SER A 9 -54.76 100.34 35.74
C SER A 9 -54.50 100.04 34.26
N PRO A 10 -55.30 100.57 33.30
CA PRO A 10 -55.11 100.30 31.87
C PRO A 10 -53.70 100.62 31.35
N SER A 11 -53.06 101.65 31.90
CA SER A 11 -51.68 102.04 31.59
C SER A 11 -50.62 101.08 32.15
N GLU A 12 -50.84 100.53 33.35
CA GLU A 12 -49.99 99.47 33.90
C GLU A 12 -50.17 98.16 33.15
N TRP A 13 -51.40 97.86 32.70
CA TRP A 13 -51.69 96.70 31.87
C TRP A 13 -50.95 96.80 30.54
N LEU A 14 -50.93 97.97 29.90
CA LEU A 14 -50.18 98.20 28.65
C LEU A 14 -48.66 98.07 28.84
N ARG A 15 -48.09 98.56 29.96
CA ARG A 15 -46.65 98.40 30.28
C ARG A 15 -46.28 96.95 30.59
N ILE A 16 -47.14 96.22 31.31
CA ILE A 16 -46.95 94.79 31.59
C ILE A 16 -47.08 93.98 30.30
N GLN A 17 -48.04 94.31 29.41
CA GLN A 17 -48.16 93.66 28.10
C GLN A 17 -47.01 94.01 27.17
N SER A 18 -46.49 95.23 27.18
CA SER A 18 -45.34 95.60 26.36
C SER A 18 -44.05 94.92 26.85
N ARG A 19 -43.84 94.82 28.18
CA ARG A 19 -42.71 94.04 28.74
C ARG A 19 -42.88 92.54 28.50
N ARG A 20 -44.11 92.01 28.56
CA ARG A 20 -44.39 90.62 28.21
C ARG A 20 -44.25 90.38 26.71
N ALA A 21 -44.59 91.32 25.86
CA ALA A 21 -44.42 91.23 24.42
C ALA A 21 -42.95 91.34 24.03
N ILE A 22 -42.15 92.19 24.68
CA ILE A 22 -40.69 92.25 24.48
C ILE A 22 -40.01 91.00 25.04
N ALA A 23 -40.43 90.52 26.23
CA ALA A 23 -39.89 89.30 26.84
C ALA A 23 -40.41 88.01 26.19
N ALA A 24 -41.52 88.06 25.45
CA ALA A 24 -42.02 87.00 24.57
C ALA A 24 -41.33 87.09 23.20
N TRP A 25 -41.11 88.29 22.66
CA TRP A 25 -40.32 88.52 21.45
C TRP A 25 -38.86 88.04 21.60
N GLN A 26 -38.24 88.23 22.78
CA GLN A 26 -36.92 87.67 23.11
C GLN A 26 -36.95 86.16 23.39
N ARG A 27 -38.09 85.59 23.84
CA ARG A 27 -38.22 84.13 24.10
C ARG A 27 -38.61 83.31 22.86
N ASP A 28 -39.39 83.88 21.95
CA ASP A 28 -39.91 83.19 20.76
C ASP A 28 -38.95 83.25 19.56
N ARG A 29 -37.96 84.15 19.54
CA ARG A 29 -37.02 84.31 18.42
C ARG A 29 -35.54 84.00 18.71
N LEU A 30 -35.20 83.61 19.93
CA LEU A 30 -33.85 83.18 20.31
C LEU A 30 -33.74 81.77 20.96
N PRO A 31 -34.66 80.80 20.79
CA PRO A 31 -34.33 79.41 21.10
C PRO A 31 -33.69 78.77 19.86
N GLY A 32 -32.40 79.02 19.63
CA GLY A 32 -31.69 78.42 18.49
C GLY A 32 -30.34 79.03 18.10
N LEU A 33 -29.97 80.20 18.63
CA LEU A 33 -28.60 80.71 18.52
C LEU A 33 -27.79 80.22 19.74
N GLN A 34 -27.54 78.91 19.81
CA GLN A 34 -26.35 78.46 20.54
C GLN A 34 -25.15 79.04 19.79
N GLY A 35 -24.31 79.80 20.48
CA GLY A 35 -23.04 80.22 19.92
C GLY A 35 -22.13 79.00 19.79
N GLY A 36 -21.62 78.72 18.59
CA GLY A 36 -20.71 77.60 18.32
C GLY A 36 -21.29 76.57 17.35
N LEU A 37 -20.42 75.75 16.78
CA LEU A 37 -20.80 74.60 15.96
C LEU A 37 -21.26 73.45 16.87
N GLY A 38 -22.23 72.65 16.42
CA GLY A 38 -22.61 71.42 17.14
C GLY A 38 -21.53 70.34 17.05
N ASP A 39 -21.52 69.44 18.03
CA ASP A 39 -20.54 68.36 18.13
C ASP A 39 -20.67 67.35 16.99
N LEU A 40 -19.54 66.83 16.52
CA LEU A 40 -19.54 65.73 15.55
C LEU A 40 -20.29 64.51 16.08
N ILE A 41 -21.12 63.93 15.21
CA ILE A 41 -21.93 62.76 15.53
C ILE A 41 -21.29 61.53 14.89
N ILE A 42 -21.12 60.48 15.68
CA ILE A 42 -20.73 59.14 15.22
C ILE A 42 -21.89 58.17 15.47
N ALA A 43 -22.13 57.24 14.54
CA ALA A 43 -23.18 56.24 14.73
C ALA A 43 -22.76 55.20 15.77
N ASP A 44 -23.69 54.80 16.65
CA ASP A 44 -23.46 53.79 17.70
C ASP A 44 -22.91 52.46 17.13
N ALA A 45 -23.24 52.14 15.87
CA ALA A 45 -22.74 50.94 15.19
C ALA A 45 -21.23 50.93 14.95
N LEU A 46 -20.57 52.11 14.85
CA LEU A 46 -19.12 52.22 14.71
C LEU A 46 -18.40 52.02 16.05
N LEU A 47 -19.12 52.11 17.17
CA LEU A 47 -18.54 52.06 18.50
C LEU A 47 -18.59 50.64 19.06
N ALA A 48 -17.43 50.18 19.52
CA ALA A 48 -17.26 48.99 20.32
C ALA A 48 -17.64 49.26 21.78
N HIS A 49 -17.34 50.47 22.27
CA HIS A 49 -17.74 50.93 23.60
C HIS A 49 -18.11 52.41 23.57
N LYS A 50 -19.39 52.71 23.84
CA LYS A 50 -19.97 54.04 23.63
C LYS A 50 -19.37 55.10 24.53
N ASP A 51 -19.17 54.80 25.82
CA ASP A 51 -18.76 55.81 26.80
C ASP A 51 -17.28 56.20 26.67
N SER A 52 -16.44 55.34 26.10
CA SER A 52 -15.01 55.62 25.86
C SER A 52 -14.71 56.11 24.45
N GLY A 53 -15.69 56.03 23.53
CA GLY A 53 -15.47 56.28 22.11
C GLY A 53 -14.59 55.21 21.43
N LEU A 54 -14.47 54.00 22.00
CA LEU A 54 -13.73 52.91 21.37
C LEU A 54 -14.43 52.50 20.07
N VAL A 55 -13.70 52.54 18.97
CA VAL A 55 -14.20 52.19 17.65
C VAL A 55 -14.03 50.68 17.42
N ARG A 56 -15.01 50.07 16.74
CA ARG A 56 -14.89 48.69 16.25
C ARG A 56 -13.82 48.61 15.17
N SER A 57 -12.84 47.74 15.39
CA SER A 57 -11.68 47.56 14.50
C SER A 57 -12.05 47.25 13.05
N GLU A 58 -13.18 46.59 12.80
CA GLU A 58 -13.68 46.29 11.44
C GLU A 58 -13.87 47.57 10.60
N TYR A 59 -14.37 48.66 11.18
CA TYR A 59 -14.55 49.93 10.46
C TYR A 59 -13.23 50.64 10.18
N LEU A 60 -12.15 50.26 10.86
CA LEU A 60 -10.79 50.77 10.62
C LEU A 60 -10.03 49.92 9.60
N LYS A 61 -10.29 48.61 9.54
CA LYS A 61 -9.53 47.62 8.74
C LYS A 61 -10.18 47.24 7.42
N ASP A 62 -11.50 47.08 7.38
CA ASP A 62 -12.22 46.56 6.21
C ASP A 62 -12.59 47.70 5.26
N ASP A 63 -11.90 47.81 4.12
CA ASP A 63 -12.13 48.83 3.10
C ASP A 63 -13.57 48.88 2.55
N ALA A 64 -14.38 47.82 2.73
CA ALA A 64 -15.79 47.81 2.36
C ALA A 64 -16.69 48.60 3.34
N LEU A 65 -16.23 48.83 4.58
CA LEU A 65 -16.97 49.55 5.61
C LEU A 65 -16.54 51.02 5.66
N ASP A 66 -17.52 51.93 5.57
CA ASP A 66 -17.26 53.37 5.59
C ASP A 66 -17.11 53.90 7.02
N PHE A 67 -16.06 54.71 7.24
CA PHE A 67 -15.90 55.47 8.47
C PHE A 67 -16.56 56.85 8.29
N ILE A 68 -17.75 57.03 8.89
CA ILE A 68 -18.59 58.21 8.68
C ILE A 68 -18.70 59.03 9.97
N LEU A 69 -18.35 60.31 9.88
CA LEU A 69 -18.69 61.31 10.89
C LEU A 69 -19.75 62.25 10.31
N SER A 70 -20.76 62.59 11.11
CA SER A 70 -21.85 63.45 10.67
C SER A 70 -21.78 64.81 11.35
N VAL A 71 -21.77 65.87 10.55
CA VAL A 71 -21.71 67.26 11.01
C VAL A 71 -23.14 67.75 11.26
N PRO A 72 -23.50 68.19 12.48
CA PRO A 72 -24.80 68.81 12.73
C PRO A 72 -24.97 70.06 11.87
N LYS A 73 -26.22 70.40 11.57
CA LYS A 73 -26.54 71.65 10.86
C LYS A 73 -25.88 72.88 11.51
N TRP A 74 -25.22 73.68 10.69
CA TRP A 74 -24.66 74.98 11.06
C TRP A 74 -25.42 76.14 10.36
N ILE A 75 -25.05 77.37 10.69
CA ILE A 75 -25.59 78.57 10.04
C ILE A 75 -24.80 78.81 8.75
N TYR A 76 -25.43 78.60 7.60
CA TYR A 76 -24.79 78.68 6.28
C TYR A 76 -24.60 80.12 5.78
N SER A 77 -23.50 80.39 5.07
CA SER A 77 -23.32 81.57 4.21
C SER A 77 -23.57 81.23 2.72
N GLU A 78 -23.20 82.11 1.77
CA GLU A 78 -23.27 81.76 0.34
C GLU A 78 -22.34 80.60 0.02
N LYS A 79 -21.12 80.63 0.55
CA LYS A 79 -20.12 79.57 0.40
C LYS A 79 -19.34 79.38 1.69
N ASP A 80 -19.42 78.18 2.25
CA ASP A 80 -18.66 77.80 3.45
C ASP A 80 -17.59 76.77 3.11
N THR A 81 -16.38 76.94 3.65
CA THR A 81 -15.35 75.88 3.63
C THR A 81 -15.51 75.02 4.89
N LEU A 82 -15.87 73.76 4.69
CA LEU A 82 -16.04 72.74 5.72
C LEU A 82 -14.77 71.89 5.81
N ARG A 83 -14.26 71.70 7.02
CA ARG A 83 -13.17 70.76 7.31
C ARG A 83 -13.51 69.82 8.45
N ILE A 84 -13.07 68.57 8.31
CA ILE A 84 -12.86 67.70 9.47
C ILE A 84 -11.38 67.75 9.82
N GLU A 85 -11.10 68.24 11.01
CA GLU A 85 -9.75 68.32 11.55
C GLU A 85 -9.54 67.21 12.58
N HIS A 86 -8.33 66.66 12.59
CA HIS A 86 -7.88 65.63 13.50
C HIS A 86 -6.69 66.09 14.33
N SER A 87 -6.66 65.67 15.58
CA SER A 87 -5.52 65.86 16.47
C SER A 87 -5.25 64.63 17.33
N ARG A 88 -4.03 64.54 17.85
CA ARG A 88 -3.58 63.54 18.82
C ARG A 88 -3.36 64.11 20.22
N ASP A 89 -3.27 65.44 20.33
CA ASP A 89 -2.92 66.15 21.56
C ASP A 89 -3.80 67.39 21.81
N GLU A 90 -4.83 67.58 21.00
CA GLU A 90 -5.72 68.74 20.92
C GLU A 90 -5.01 70.09 20.60
N ARG A 91 -3.71 70.07 20.27
CA ARG A 91 -2.93 71.27 20.00
C ARG A 91 -2.62 71.41 18.53
N VAL A 92 -2.16 70.34 17.90
CA VAL A 92 -1.84 70.31 16.47
C VAL A 92 -2.98 69.65 15.72
N TRP A 93 -3.59 70.40 14.81
CA TRP A 93 -4.75 69.97 14.03
C TRP A 93 -4.36 69.78 12.57
N THR A 94 -4.70 68.63 12.01
CA THR A 94 -4.47 68.26 10.61
C THR A 94 -5.82 68.10 9.92
N THR A 95 -5.99 68.69 8.74
CA THR A 95 -7.21 68.53 7.95
C THR A 95 -7.24 67.15 7.31
N LEU A 96 -8.26 66.34 7.61
CA LEU A 96 -8.48 65.02 7.00
C LEU A 96 -9.47 65.08 5.84
N TYR A 97 -10.37 66.05 5.87
CA TYR A 97 -11.38 66.28 4.84
C TYR A 97 -11.57 67.78 4.68
N GLU A 98 -11.66 68.25 3.44
CA GLU A 98 -12.01 69.63 3.10
C GLU A 98 -12.99 69.63 1.94
N GLU A 99 -14.03 70.45 2.05
CA GLU A 99 -14.99 70.66 0.99
C GLU A 99 -15.53 72.10 1.05
N VAL A 100 -15.79 72.70 -0.11
CA VAL A 100 -16.50 73.97 -0.19
C VAL A 100 -17.98 73.68 -0.48
N LYS A 101 -18.87 74.13 0.40
CA LYS A 101 -20.32 74.00 0.28
C LYS A 101 -20.96 75.27 -0.24
N ASP A 102 -21.67 75.15 -1.36
CA ASP A 102 -22.53 76.19 -1.91
C ASP A 102 -23.98 75.89 -1.54
N PHE A 103 -24.45 76.50 -0.44
CA PHE A 103 -25.71 76.12 0.19
C PHE A 103 -26.94 76.36 -0.69
N TYR A 104 -26.90 77.36 -1.57
CA TYR A 104 -28.04 77.72 -2.41
C TYR A 104 -28.14 76.87 -3.68
N ASN A 105 -27.04 76.24 -4.08
CA ASN A 105 -26.99 75.37 -5.26
C ASN A 105 -27.10 73.87 -4.87
N ASP A 106 -26.63 73.48 -3.69
CA ASP A 106 -26.64 72.09 -3.22
C ASP A 106 -27.26 71.94 -1.81
N PRO A 107 -28.46 71.32 -1.68
CA PRO A 107 -29.08 71.13 -0.37
C PRO A 107 -28.27 70.17 0.50
N VAL A 108 -27.90 70.62 1.70
CA VAL A 108 -27.10 69.87 2.69
C VAL A 108 -28.03 69.10 3.64
N PRO A 109 -27.95 67.75 3.74
CA PRO A 109 -28.72 66.97 4.70
C PRO A 109 -28.31 67.26 6.15
N ASP A 110 -29.22 67.04 7.09
CA ASP A 110 -29.02 67.27 8.53
C ASP A 110 -29.27 65.97 9.33
N PRO A 111 -28.24 65.39 9.97
CA PRO A 111 -26.83 65.82 9.95
C PRO A 111 -26.15 65.48 8.61
N TYR A 112 -25.07 66.20 8.27
CA TYR A 112 -24.33 66.04 7.02
C TYR A 112 -23.27 64.95 7.13
N PRO A 113 -23.38 63.80 6.42
CA PRO A 113 -22.44 62.70 6.55
C PRO A 113 -21.15 62.93 5.76
N ILE A 114 -20.01 62.73 6.39
CA ILE A 114 -18.68 62.82 5.80
C ILE A 114 -17.99 61.46 5.94
N LYS A 115 -17.67 60.87 4.79
CA LYS A 115 -16.82 59.68 4.71
C LYS A 115 -15.36 60.10 4.80
N LEU A 116 -14.67 59.65 5.84
CA LEU A 116 -13.23 59.88 6.00
C LEU A 116 -12.42 58.85 5.21
N ASP A 117 -11.29 59.28 4.66
CA ASP A 117 -10.31 58.38 4.06
C ASP A 117 -9.50 57.67 5.15
N LYS A 118 -9.75 56.38 5.30
CA LYS A 118 -9.06 55.50 6.27
C LYS A 118 -7.58 55.28 5.93
N ASN A 119 -7.17 55.54 4.68
CA ASN A 119 -5.79 55.42 4.26
C ASN A 119 -4.93 56.63 4.63
N HIS A 120 -5.54 57.71 5.12
CA HIS A 120 -4.80 58.86 5.61
C HIS A 120 -3.90 58.43 6.80
N ASP A 121 -2.63 58.86 6.81
CA ASP A 121 -1.64 58.41 7.81
C ASP A 121 -2.13 58.59 9.25
N GLN A 122 -2.81 59.70 9.52
CA GLN A 122 -3.40 60.01 10.84
C GLN A 122 -4.51 59.05 11.28
N MET A 123 -5.22 58.42 10.34
CA MET A 123 -6.30 57.46 10.62
C MET A 123 -5.77 56.05 10.93
N ARG A 124 -4.49 55.77 10.63
CA ARG A 124 -3.84 54.47 10.82
C ARG A 124 -3.07 54.33 12.13
N LEU A 125 -3.04 55.39 12.94
CA LEU A 125 -2.34 55.40 14.21
C LEU A 125 -3.22 54.81 15.32
N GLU A 126 -2.60 54.12 16.28
CA GLU A 126 -3.27 53.57 17.47
C GLU A 126 -3.48 54.63 18.56
N GLY A 127 -4.50 54.46 19.40
CA GLY A 127 -4.71 55.24 20.62
C GLY A 127 -5.85 56.26 20.53
N THR A 128 -5.75 57.37 21.26
CA THR A 128 -6.79 58.41 21.33
C THR A 128 -6.67 59.42 20.18
N HIS A 129 -7.79 59.69 19.52
CA HIS A 129 -7.95 60.59 18.40
C HIS A 129 -9.03 61.62 18.73
N TYR A 130 -8.76 62.87 18.36
CA TYR A 130 -9.67 63.99 18.55
C TYR A 130 -10.12 64.49 17.19
N PHE A 131 -11.42 64.56 16.96
CA PHE A 131 -12.00 65.07 15.72
C PHE A 131 -12.83 66.31 16.02
N ARG A 132 -12.74 67.33 15.17
CA ARG A 132 -13.64 68.48 15.26
C ARG A 132 -14.04 68.97 13.87
N THR A 133 -15.18 69.63 13.82
CA THR A 133 -15.59 70.38 12.64
C THR A 133 -14.93 71.75 12.70
N TRP A 134 -14.38 72.22 11.58
CA TRP A 134 -13.97 73.60 11.37
C TRP A 134 -14.72 74.14 10.15
N ILE A 135 -15.38 75.29 10.29
CA ILE A 135 -16.13 75.93 9.20
C ILE A 135 -15.67 77.37 9.07
N MET A 136 -15.39 77.82 7.84
CA MET A 136 -15.12 79.21 7.50
C MET A 136 -16.14 79.72 6.49
N ASN A 137 -16.72 80.89 6.77
CA ASN A 137 -17.70 81.52 5.87
C ASN A 137 -17.04 82.32 4.74
N ASP A 138 -17.87 82.86 3.86
CA ASP A 138 -17.50 83.73 2.73
C ASP A 138 -16.92 85.11 3.11
N PHE A 139 -16.80 85.41 4.41
CA PHE A 139 -16.18 86.62 4.96
C PHE A 139 -14.92 86.33 5.80
N ASP A 140 -14.30 85.15 5.64
CA ASP A 140 -13.08 84.72 6.33
C ASP A 140 -13.20 84.58 7.87
N GLU A 141 -14.42 84.43 8.40
CA GLU A 141 -14.64 84.11 9.81
C GLU A 141 -14.77 82.59 9.99
N SER A 142 -13.99 82.02 10.91
CA SER A 142 -14.00 80.58 11.19
C SER A 142 -14.50 80.23 12.59
N SER A 143 -15.19 79.10 12.72
CA SER A 143 -15.61 78.50 13.98
C SER A 143 -15.23 77.02 14.05
N THR A 144 -15.04 76.49 15.25
CA THR A 144 -14.79 75.06 15.51
C THR A 144 -15.84 74.47 16.46
N SER A 145 -16.13 73.18 16.31
CA SER A 145 -16.89 72.41 17.31
C SER A 145 -15.99 72.01 18.48
N ASP A 146 -16.59 71.48 19.55
CA ASP A 146 -15.85 70.71 20.54
C ASP A 146 -15.31 69.41 19.91
N SER A 147 -14.31 68.83 20.57
CA SER A 147 -13.62 67.63 20.10
C SER A 147 -14.42 66.36 20.41
N LEU A 148 -14.74 65.58 19.38
CA LEU A 148 -15.17 64.19 19.51
C LEU A 148 -13.95 63.30 19.77
N VAL A 149 -13.96 62.58 20.89
CA VAL A 149 -12.88 61.67 21.29
C VAL A 149 -13.21 60.25 20.81
N LEU A 150 -12.31 59.66 20.02
CA LEU A 150 -12.39 58.27 19.58
C LEU A 150 -11.11 57.52 19.93
N ILE A 151 -11.22 56.24 20.24
CA ILE A 151 -10.07 55.37 20.51
C ILE A 151 -9.97 54.33 19.40
N PHE A 152 -8.83 54.29 18.74
CA PHE A 152 -8.50 53.31 17.71
C PHE A 152 -7.63 52.23 18.35
N ASP A 153 -8.07 50.98 18.21
CA ASP A 153 -7.33 49.79 18.62
C ASP A 153 -7.43 48.76 17.50
N THR A 154 -6.35 48.57 16.74
CA THR A 154 -6.30 47.59 15.65
C THR A 154 -5.40 46.39 15.97
N VAL A 155 -4.79 46.37 17.16
CA VAL A 155 -3.84 45.35 17.57
C VAL A 155 -4.58 44.24 18.33
N PRO A 156 -4.60 42.99 17.83
CA PRO A 156 -5.25 41.90 18.55
C PRO A 156 -4.49 41.53 19.83
N PRO A 157 -5.16 40.84 20.77
CA PRO A 157 -4.50 40.18 21.87
C PRO A 157 -3.32 39.32 21.37
N TYR A 158 -2.25 39.28 22.17
CA TYR A 158 -0.96 38.69 21.85
C TYR A 158 -0.22 39.28 20.64
N LYS A 159 -0.67 40.42 20.09
CA LYS A 159 0.03 41.15 19.00
C LYS A 159 0.37 40.24 17.81
N HIS A 160 -0.60 39.44 17.37
CA HIS A 160 -0.48 38.45 16.29
C HIS A 160 0.45 37.26 16.59
N LEU A 161 0.85 37.04 17.85
CA LEU A 161 1.47 35.79 18.27
C LEU A 161 0.41 34.80 18.76
N PRO A 162 0.64 33.49 18.62
CA PRO A 162 -0.25 32.49 19.17
C PRO A 162 -0.25 32.55 20.71
N PRO A 163 -1.43 32.59 21.35
CA PRO A 163 -1.54 32.48 22.80
C PRO A 163 -0.96 31.18 23.35
N THR A 164 -0.59 31.21 24.64
CA THR A 164 -0.10 30.05 25.40
C THR A 164 -1.14 28.92 25.38
N PRO A 165 -0.76 27.63 25.25
CA PRO A 165 -1.72 26.52 25.28
C PRO A 165 -2.41 26.41 26.64
N PHE A 166 -3.55 25.72 26.68
CA PHE A 166 -4.14 25.23 27.92
C PHE A 166 -3.13 24.35 28.69
N ALA A 167 -3.23 24.32 30.02
CA ALA A 167 -2.47 23.37 30.81
C ALA A 167 -2.84 21.90 30.44
N PRO A 168 -1.91 20.93 30.58
CA PRO A 168 -2.21 19.53 30.32
C PRO A 168 -3.43 19.04 31.08
N VAL A 169 -4.36 18.41 30.37
CA VAL A 169 -5.60 17.87 30.93
C VAL A 169 -5.41 16.37 31.16
N PRO A 170 -5.79 15.82 32.33
CA PRO A 170 -5.82 14.37 32.55
C PRO A 170 -6.70 13.65 31.51
N ALA A 171 -6.49 12.35 31.34
CA ALA A 171 -7.31 11.56 30.42
C ALA A 171 -8.80 11.63 30.81
N VAL A 172 -9.65 11.87 29.81
CA VAL A 172 -11.09 12.00 29.97
C VAL A 172 -11.75 10.67 29.65
N THR A 173 -12.15 9.97 30.70
CA THR A 173 -12.93 8.72 30.67
C THR A 173 -14.31 8.93 31.27
N ASP A 174 -15.24 8.00 31.06
CA ASP A 174 -16.58 8.03 31.70
C ASP A 174 -16.47 8.12 33.23
N ALA A 175 -15.52 7.41 33.83
CA ALA A 175 -15.25 7.48 35.26
C ALA A 175 -14.76 8.86 35.70
N SER A 176 -13.85 9.48 34.93
CA SER A 176 -13.36 10.84 35.23
C SER A 176 -14.47 11.88 35.10
N LEU A 177 -15.34 11.76 34.09
CA LEU A 177 -16.47 12.66 33.88
C LEU A 177 -17.48 12.53 35.01
N ALA A 178 -17.82 11.29 35.41
CA ALA A 178 -18.72 11.06 36.55
C ALA A 178 -18.16 11.63 37.86
N ALA A 179 -16.85 11.45 38.12
CA ALA A 179 -16.19 11.99 39.29
C ALA A 179 -16.15 13.54 39.30
N ALA A 180 -16.04 14.16 38.12
CA ALA A 180 -16.04 15.61 37.93
C ALA A 180 -17.44 16.23 37.77
N GLY A 181 -18.52 15.48 38.05
CA GLY A 181 -19.89 15.99 37.98
C GLY A 181 -20.39 16.24 36.55
N GLY A 182 -19.87 15.52 35.57
CA GLY A 182 -20.27 15.59 34.16
C GLY A 182 -19.63 16.73 33.38
N LYS A 183 -18.42 17.16 33.77
CA LYS A 183 -17.72 18.30 33.15
C LYS A 183 -16.22 18.06 33.06
N VAL A 184 -15.58 18.71 32.09
CA VAL A 184 -14.12 18.84 32.00
C VAL A 184 -13.76 20.29 32.29
N THR A 185 -12.99 20.53 33.34
CA THR A 185 -12.54 21.89 33.69
C THR A 185 -11.16 22.15 33.10
N LEU A 186 -11.11 23.06 32.13
CA LEU A 186 -9.89 23.59 31.53
C LEU A 186 -9.35 24.76 32.35
N GLN A 187 -8.05 25.01 32.30
CA GLN A 187 -7.42 26.17 32.93
C GLN A 187 -6.96 27.15 31.87
N LEU A 188 -7.79 28.17 31.58
CA LEU A 188 -7.45 29.23 30.64
C LEU A 188 -6.24 30.02 31.17
N PRO A 189 -5.12 30.11 30.42
CA PRO A 189 -3.95 30.86 30.86
C PRO A 189 -4.25 32.35 31.02
N GLY A 190 -3.61 32.99 31.99
CA GLY A 190 -3.62 34.45 32.10
C GLY A 190 -2.72 35.10 31.04
N HIS A 191 -3.04 36.34 30.68
CA HIS A 191 -2.29 37.14 29.72
C HIS A 191 -2.22 38.60 30.14
N SER A 192 -1.08 39.24 29.93
CA SER A 192 -0.76 40.56 30.52
C SER A 192 -1.28 41.75 29.73
N ASP A 193 -1.67 41.55 28.48
CA ASP A 193 -2.23 42.56 27.57
C ASP A 193 -3.77 42.62 27.61
N TRP A 194 -4.38 41.92 28.56
CA TRP A 194 -5.82 41.92 28.82
C TRP A 194 -6.39 43.30 29.16
N LYS A 195 -7.60 43.57 28.68
CA LYS A 195 -8.46 44.68 29.09
C LYS A 195 -9.86 44.19 29.47
N GLU A 196 -10.55 44.99 30.28
CA GLU A 196 -11.95 44.71 30.62
C GLU A 196 -12.82 44.66 29.36
N GLY A 197 -13.60 43.58 29.20
CA GLY A 197 -14.43 43.33 28.02
C GLY A 197 -13.86 42.31 27.05
N ASP A 198 -12.59 41.91 27.19
CA ASP A 198 -12.00 40.83 26.39
C ASP A 198 -12.70 39.48 26.67
N THR A 199 -12.85 38.67 25.62
CA THR A 199 -13.52 37.37 25.71
C THR A 199 -12.70 36.26 25.09
N ALA A 200 -12.74 35.08 25.69
CA ALA A 200 -12.14 33.87 25.16
C ALA A 200 -13.22 32.96 24.58
N TYR A 201 -13.01 32.53 23.34
CA TYR A 201 -13.80 31.52 22.65
C TYR A 201 -13.01 30.22 22.67
N VAL A 202 -13.60 29.18 23.24
CA VAL A 202 -12.92 27.89 23.46
C VAL A 202 -13.46 26.86 22.49
N TYR A 203 -12.55 26.05 21.96
CA TYR A 203 -12.80 25.04 20.94
C TYR A 203 -12.37 23.67 21.48
N TRP A 204 -13.19 22.65 21.21
CA TRP A 204 -12.95 21.25 21.53
C TRP A 204 -13.19 20.45 20.25
N MET A 205 -12.12 19.91 19.67
CA MET A 205 -12.12 19.43 18.27
C MET A 205 -11.45 18.07 18.17
N ASN A 206 -11.89 17.23 17.22
CA ASN A 206 -11.26 15.95 16.88
C ASN A 206 -10.34 16.03 15.64
N ARG A 207 -10.06 17.26 15.18
CA ARG A 207 -9.19 17.59 14.05
C ARG A 207 -8.50 18.93 14.30
N ILE A 208 -7.37 19.13 13.65
CA ILE A 208 -6.70 20.44 13.61
C ILE A 208 -7.03 21.08 12.26
N PRO A 209 -7.79 22.19 12.21
CA PRO A 209 -8.10 22.88 10.96
C PRO A 209 -6.86 23.55 10.36
N ASP A 210 -6.73 23.55 9.02
CA ASP A 210 -5.62 24.20 8.32
C ASP A 210 -5.72 25.74 8.37
N LYS A 211 -6.95 26.26 8.47
CA LYS A 211 -7.24 27.69 8.52
C LYS A 211 -8.26 27.99 9.59
N PHE A 212 -8.30 29.24 10.05
CA PHE A 212 -9.20 29.66 11.12
C PHE A 212 -10.67 29.60 10.69
N GLU A 213 -10.97 29.83 9.41
CA GLU A 213 -12.32 29.76 8.85
C GLU A 213 -12.91 28.34 8.87
N ASP A 214 -12.06 27.32 8.99
CA ASP A 214 -12.44 25.91 9.05
C ASP A 214 -12.67 25.43 10.49
N PHE A 215 -12.55 26.31 11.50
CA PHE A 215 -12.85 25.96 12.89
C PHE A 215 -14.34 25.67 13.05
N ASP A 216 -14.65 24.59 13.77
CA ASP A 216 -16.01 24.34 14.23
C ASP A 216 -16.46 25.46 15.19
N PRO A 217 -17.77 25.69 15.37
CA PRO A 217 -18.26 26.71 16.30
C PRO A 217 -17.67 26.52 17.71
N PRO A 218 -17.35 27.61 18.42
CA PRO A 218 -16.78 27.53 19.76
C PRO A 218 -17.76 26.84 20.70
N VAL A 219 -17.24 25.90 21.49
CA VAL A 219 -18.06 25.10 22.42
C VAL A 219 -18.47 25.88 23.65
N THR A 220 -17.71 26.92 23.99
CA THR A 220 -18.08 27.87 25.03
C THR A 220 -17.42 29.23 24.81
N LYS A 221 -18.01 30.27 25.42
CA LYS A 221 -17.50 31.64 25.46
C LYS A 221 -17.42 32.09 26.90
N VAL A 222 -16.28 32.65 27.30
CA VAL A 222 -16.06 33.20 28.64
C VAL A 222 -15.50 34.61 28.56
N VAL A 223 -15.88 35.47 29.50
CA VAL A 223 -15.19 36.75 29.72
C VAL A 223 -13.87 36.44 30.42
N THR A 224 -12.75 36.90 29.86
CA THR A 224 -11.44 36.70 30.49
C THR A 224 -11.24 37.74 31.60
N THR A 225 -10.47 37.37 32.62
CA THR A 225 -10.05 38.24 33.74
C THR A 225 -8.58 38.64 33.65
N GLY A 226 -7.90 38.27 32.55
CA GLY A 226 -6.45 38.43 32.35
C GLY A 226 -5.59 37.53 33.23
N LYS A 227 -6.19 36.79 34.17
CA LYS A 227 -5.54 35.84 35.06
C LYS A 227 -5.97 34.42 34.70
N GLY A 228 -5.23 33.44 35.21
CA GLY A 228 -5.61 32.04 35.09
C GLY A 228 -7.02 31.82 35.65
N GLN A 229 -7.92 31.24 34.86
CA GLN A 229 -9.30 30.99 35.27
C GLN A 229 -9.83 29.65 34.76
N PRO A 230 -10.69 28.96 35.53
CA PRO A 230 -11.30 27.72 35.08
C PRO A 230 -12.36 27.98 34.00
N VAL A 231 -12.45 27.06 33.04
CA VAL A 231 -13.49 27.02 32.01
C VAL A 231 -14.04 25.61 31.94
N ASP A 232 -15.33 25.45 32.23
CA ASP A 232 -16.00 24.15 32.19
C ASP A 232 -16.54 23.84 30.80
N ILE A 233 -16.28 22.61 30.35
CA ILE A 233 -16.85 22.00 29.15
C ILE A 233 -17.81 20.90 29.59
N ASP A 234 -19.08 20.97 29.15
CA ASP A 234 -20.08 19.97 29.51
C ASP A 234 -19.80 18.61 28.85
N ALA A 235 -20.09 17.51 29.57
CA ALA A 235 -19.87 16.15 29.07
C ALA A 235 -20.61 15.87 27.75
N SER A 236 -21.75 16.52 27.48
CA SER A 236 -22.48 16.36 26.21
C SER A 236 -21.65 16.83 25.00
N VAL A 237 -20.83 17.88 25.17
CA VAL A 237 -19.90 18.36 24.13
C VAL A 237 -18.82 17.31 23.89
N VAL A 238 -18.21 16.82 24.98
CA VAL A 238 -17.16 15.79 24.92
C VAL A 238 -17.68 14.52 24.23
N GLN A 239 -18.89 14.07 24.59
CA GLN A 239 -19.55 12.91 24.00
C GLN A 239 -19.93 13.10 22.53
N THR A 240 -20.30 14.33 22.13
CA THR A 240 -20.65 14.65 20.74
C THR A 240 -19.42 14.60 19.83
N VAL A 241 -18.28 15.11 20.31
CA VAL A 241 -17.02 15.05 19.56
C VAL A 241 -16.45 13.64 19.55
N GLY A 242 -16.70 12.88 20.62
CA GLY A 242 -16.31 11.49 20.76
C GLY A 242 -14.89 11.31 21.28
N ASP A 243 -14.50 10.05 21.36
CA ASP A 243 -13.16 9.60 21.74
C ASP A 243 -12.19 9.61 20.55
N GLY A 244 -10.89 9.68 20.84
CA GLY A 244 -9.87 9.84 19.81
C GLY A 244 -8.78 10.86 20.16
N GLY A 245 -8.03 11.28 19.15
CA GLY A 245 -7.12 12.41 19.23
C GLY A 245 -7.89 13.72 19.29
N VAL A 246 -8.23 14.17 20.50
CA VAL A 246 -8.94 15.42 20.73
C VAL A 246 -7.95 16.55 21.02
N PHE A 247 -8.26 17.73 20.51
CA PHE A 247 -7.49 18.95 20.67
C PHE A 247 -8.35 20.06 21.25
N ILE A 248 -7.77 20.83 22.15
CA ILE A 248 -8.37 22.04 22.69
C ILE A 248 -7.53 23.26 22.30
N ALA A 249 -8.23 24.34 21.98
CA ALA A 249 -7.63 25.63 21.68
C ALA A 249 -8.59 26.75 22.08
N TYR A 250 -8.08 27.97 22.16
CA TYR A 250 -8.91 29.15 22.35
C TYR A 250 -8.44 30.32 21.50
N VAL A 251 -9.35 31.26 21.27
CA VAL A 251 -9.09 32.53 20.61
C VAL A 251 -9.58 33.65 21.51
N LEU A 252 -8.79 34.71 21.61
CA LEU A 252 -9.13 35.91 22.36
C LEU A 252 -9.68 36.95 21.39
N VAL A 253 -10.79 37.57 21.79
CA VAL A 253 -11.40 38.70 21.08
C VAL A 253 -11.44 39.87 22.04
N ASP A 254 -10.74 40.95 21.69
CA ASP A 254 -10.74 42.16 22.51
C ASP A 254 -12.07 42.93 22.40
N GLN A 255 -12.22 43.96 23.22
CA GLN A 255 -13.41 44.81 23.20
C GLN A 255 -13.63 45.51 21.84
N ALA A 256 -12.56 45.84 21.10
CA ALA A 256 -12.62 46.46 19.77
C ALA A 256 -12.96 45.46 18.64
N GLY A 257 -13.05 44.16 18.96
CA GLY A 257 -13.35 43.08 18.01
C GLY A 257 -12.12 42.52 17.30
N ASN A 258 -10.90 42.86 17.72
CA ASN A 258 -9.70 42.24 17.16
C ASN A 258 -9.56 40.81 17.69
N VAL A 259 -9.31 39.88 16.76
CA VAL A 259 -9.23 38.44 17.02
C VAL A 259 -7.76 38.02 17.07
N SER A 260 -7.35 37.31 18.11
CA SER A 260 -6.00 36.72 18.22
C SER A 260 -5.80 35.58 17.22
N LEU A 261 -4.55 35.13 17.03
CA LEU A 261 -4.34 33.80 16.48
C LEU A 261 -4.92 32.73 17.43
N PRO A 262 -5.25 31.52 16.92
CA PRO A 262 -5.51 30.37 17.78
C PRO A 262 -4.35 30.12 18.74
N SER A 263 -4.67 29.76 19.98
CA SER A 263 -3.66 29.28 20.92
C SER A 263 -2.93 28.07 20.36
N ILE A 264 -1.73 27.80 20.84
CA ILE A 264 -1.08 26.51 20.59
C ILE A 264 -2.04 25.40 21.04
N TYR A 265 -2.26 24.41 20.16
CA TYR A 265 -3.19 23.31 20.44
C TYR A 265 -2.67 22.44 21.57
N GLN A 266 -3.57 22.05 22.48
CA GLN A 266 -3.28 21.08 23.53
C GLN A 266 -4.03 19.79 23.23
N SER A 267 -3.32 18.67 23.17
CA SER A 267 -3.93 17.34 22.99
C SER A 267 -4.55 16.86 24.31
N VAL A 268 -5.70 16.21 24.22
CA VAL A 268 -6.40 15.58 25.34
C VAL A 268 -6.70 14.13 24.98
N ALA A 269 -6.30 13.20 25.86
CA ALA A 269 -6.64 11.79 25.69
C ALA A 269 -8.09 11.57 26.13
N VAL A 270 -8.98 11.27 25.18
CA VAL A 270 -10.40 11.03 25.44
C VAL A 270 -10.74 9.60 25.11
N ALA A 271 -11.24 8.85 26.10
CA ALA A 271 -11.59 7.44 25.99
C ALA A 271 -12.94 7.17 26.68
N LEU A 272 -14.02 7.33 25.92
CA LEU A 272 -15.39 7.14 26.40
C LEU A 272 -15.89 5.71 26.15
N GLY A 273 -16.94 5.31 26.86
CA GLY A 273 -17.47 3.96 26.87
C GLY A 273 -16.73 3.04 27.84
N THR A 274 -17.31 1.86 28.07
CA THR A 274 -16.71 0.82 28.91
C THR A 274 -15.29 0.50 28.42
N LEU A 275 -14.32 0.58 29.33
CA LEU A 275 -12.93 0.20 29.07
C LEU A 275 -12.72 -1.24 29.55
N PRO A 276 -11.95 -2.08 28.83
CA PRO A 276 -11.59 -3.41 29.28
C PRO A 276 -10.81 -3.35 30.60
N THR A 277 -11.06 -4.30 31.50
CA THR A 277 -10.33 -4.45 32.77
C THR A 277 -9.57 -5.77 32.86
N VAL A 278 -9.81 -6.68 31.90
CA VAL A 278 -9.16 -7.97 31.77
C VAL A 278 -8.60 -8.05 30.36
N PHE A 279 -7.35 -8.51 30.25
CA PHE A 279 -6.63 -8.65 28.99
C PHE A 279 -6.18 -10.10 28.88
N GLU A 280 -6.49 -10.75 27.75
CA GLU A 280 -6.01 -12.11 27.46
C GLU A 280 -4.64 -12.04 26.82
N ASP A 281 -3.78 -13.01 27.12
CA ASP A 281 -2.44 -13.08 26.55
C ASP A 281 -2.50 -13.16 25.01
N PRO A 282 -1.60 -12.48 24.28
CA PRO A 282 -1.54 -12.62 22.83
C PRO A 282 -1.15 -14.05 22.44
N ILE A 283 -1.60 -14.49 21.27
CA ILE A 283 -1.27 -15.81 20.71
C ILE A 283 -0.33 -15.62 19.53
N VAL A 284 0.74 -16.40 19.46
CA VAL A 284 1.61 -16.49 18.28
C VAL A 284 1.39 -17.88 17.68
N PRO A 285 0.53 -18.05 16.66
CA PRO A 285 0.04 -19.37 16.26
C PRO A 285 1.12 -20.35 15.78
N LEU A 286 2.21 -19.82 15.21
CA LEU A 286 3.33 -20.62 14.74
C LEU A 286 4.23 -21.10 15.89
N ALA A 287 4.25 -20.42 17.03
CA ALA A 287 4.95 -20.87 18.23
C ALA A 287 4.14 -21.98 18.91
N LYS A 288 4.42 -23.24 18.58
CA LYS A 288 3.62 -24.38 19.06
C LYS A 288 4.20 -24.96 20.34
N ALA A 289 3.34 -25.48 21.22
CA ALA A 289 3.83 -26.16 22.42
C ALA A 289 4.68 -27.41 22.11
N GLU A 290 4.51 -28.01 20.93
CA GLU A 290 5.18 -29.24 20.49
C GLU A 290 6.69 -29.06 20.23
N ASP A 291 7.11 -27.87 19.79
CA ASP A 291 8.51 -27.49 19.55
C ASP A 291 9.08 -26.58 20.66
N GLY A 292 8.33 -26.38 21.74
CA GLY A 292 8.74 -25.53 22.86
C GLY A 292 8.49 -24.04 22.63
N TYR A 293 7.48 -23.69 21.82
CA TYR A 293 7.13 -22.33 21.41
C TYR A 293 8.23 -21.67 20.58
N LEU A 294 8.86 -22.46 19.73
CA LEU A 294 9.93 -22.00 18.87
C LEU A 294 9.35 -21.29 17.63
N ILE A 295 9.96 -20.17 17.25
CA ILE A 295 9.83 -19.53 15.96
C ILE A 295 11.16 -19.68 15.24
N ASP A 296 11.14 -20.41 14.14
CA ASP A 296 12.30 -20.69 13.29
C ASP A 296 12.19 -19.99 11.92
N GLN A 297 13.16 -20.23 11.04
CA GLN A 297 13.19 -19.64 9.69
C GLN A 297 11.96 -20.03 8.85
N LEU A 298 11.47 -21.26 8.98
CA LEU A 298 10.33 -21.73 8.22
C LEU A 298 9.04 -21.03 8.69
N ASP A 299 8.92 -20.75 9.98
CA ASP A 299 7.84 -19.93 10.51
C ASP A 299 7.92 -18.48 10.01
N ALA A 300 9.14 -17.91 9.92
CA ALA A 300 9.36 -16.59 9.33
C ALA A 300 8.94 -16.55 7.85
N GLU A 301 9.26 -17.59 7.07
CA GLU A 301 8.82 -17.75 5.68
C GLU A 301 7.29 -17.87 5.56
N ALA A 302 6.65 -18.62 6.46
CA ALA A 302 5.19 -18.76 6.51
C ALA A 302 4.48 -17.45 6.89
N GLY A 303 5.18 -16.54 7.56
CA GLY A 303 4.67 -15.25 8.01
C GLY A 303 4.17 -15.30 9.45
N VAL A 304 5.00 -14.83 10.38
CA VAL A 304 4.67 -14.78 11.80
C VAL A 304 3.62 -13.71 12.09
N GLU A 305 2.56 -14.09 12.77
CA GLU A 305 1.49 -13.19 13.23
C GLU A 305 1.33 -13.24 14.75
N VAL A 306 0.95 -12.10 15.33
CA VAL A 306 0.47 -11.99 16.71
C VAL A 306 -1.04 -11.78 16.67
N TRP A 307 -1.77 -12.66 17.36
CA TRP A 307 -3.21 -12.65 17.44
C TRP A 307 -3.65 -12.08 18.79
N VAL A 308 -4.37 -10.97 18.74
CA VAL A 308 -4.95 -10.31 19.92
C VAL A 308 -6.46 -10.50 19.87
N LYS A 309 -7.05 -11.04 20.93
CA LYS A 309 -8.49 -11.34 20.95
C LYS A 309 -9.32 -10.05 20.93
N ALA A 310 -10.31 -10.01 20.04
CA ALA A 310 -11.29 -8.93 20.01
C ALA A 310 -12.39 -9.19 21.06
N ASP A 311 -12.50 -8.28 22.03
CA ASP A 311 -13.55 -8.29 23.06
C ASP A 311 -14.70 -7.32 22.71
N VAL A 312 -15.91 -7.59 23.20
CA VAL A 312 -17.10 -6.75 23.05
C VAL A 312 -16.97 -5.35 23.66
N ALA A 313 -16.01 -5.15 24.57
CA ALA A 313 -15.70 -3.84 25.13
C ALA A 313 -14.88 -2.94 24.17
N LEU A 314 -14.32 -3.51 23.10
CA LEU A 314 -13.52 -2.79 22.11
C LEU A 314 -14.42 -2.15 21.04
N LYS A 315 -14.05 -0.94 20.63
CA LYS A 315 -14.65 -0.24 19.49
C LYS A 315 -13.84 -0.55 18.24
N SER A 316 -14.47 -0.50 17.08
CA SER A 316 -13.79 -0.66 15.78
C SER A 316 -12.71 0.40 15.51
N THR A 317 -12.77 1.54 16.20
CA THR A 317 -11.78 2.62 16.15
C THR A 317 -10.67 2.50 17.20
N ASP A 318 -10.74 1.53 18.11
CA ASP A 318 -9.65 1.27 19.05
C ASP A 318 -8.43 0.73 18.27
N LEU A 319 -7.23 0.98 18.79
CA LEU A 319 -5.98 0.57 18.18
C LEU A 319 -5.31 -0.52 19.03
N VAL A 320 -4.63 -1.44 18.36
CA VAL A 320 -3.74 -2.43 18.96
C VAL A 320 -2.32 -2.10 18.54
N VAL A 321 -1.42 -1.93 19.51
CA VAL A 321 0.00 -1.79 19.27
C VAL A 321 0.67 -3.04 19.83
N VAL A 322 1.21 -3.89 18.96
CA VAL A 322 2.00 -5.06 19.37
C VAL A 322 3.45 -4.65 19.53
N THR A 323 4.09 -5.15 20.58
CA THR A 323 5.53 -5.02 20.81
C THR A 323 6.16 -6.40 20.76
N TRP A 324 7.09 -6.58 19.82
CA TRP A 324 7.89 -7.79 19.69
C TRP A 324 9.26 -7.57 20.32
N GLN A 325 9.51 -8.22 21.46
CA GLN A 325 10.66 -8.02 22.37
C GLN A 325 10.80 -6.59 22.90
N GLY A 326 11.21 -5.66 22.04
CA GLY A 326 11.27 -4.22 22.29
C GLY A 326 10.87 -3.36 21.09
N ALA A 327 10.57 -3.97 19.95
CA ALA A 327 10.13 -3.26 18.74
C ALA A 327 8.61 -3.10 18.74
N GLU A 328 8.13 -1.86 18.81
CA GLU A 328 6.73 -1.53 18.57
C GLU A 328 6.41 -1.65 17.07
N LEU A 329 5.40 -2.45 16.76
CA LEU A 329 4.85 -2.59 15.42
C LEU A 329 3.87 -1.44 15.13
N PRO A 330 3.57 -1.15 13.84
CA PRO A 330 2.55 -0.19 13.49
C PRO A 330 1.20 -0.48 14.15
N ALA A 331 0.52 0.57 14.60
CA ALA A 331 -0.77 0.44 15.24
C ALA A 331 -1.84 -0.06 14.25
N GLU A 332 -2.56 -1.11 14.64
CA GLU A 332 -3.62 -1.71 13.84
C GLU A 332 -4.99 -1.36 14.43
N THR A 333 -5.95 -0.92 13.61
CA THR A 333 -7.31 -0.65 14.08
C THR A 333 -8.08 -1.96 14.32
N VAL A 334 -8.79 -2.09 15.44
CA VAL A 334 -9.63 -3.27 15.72
C VAL A 334 -10.63 -3.57 14.59
N GLY A 335 -11.12 -2.52 13.91
CA GLY A 335 -12.07 -2.66 12.81
C GLY A 335 -11.49 -3.09 11.45
N SER A 336 -10.17 -3.21 11.28
CA SER A 336 -9.56 -3.54 9.96
C SER A 336 -9.77 -4.99 9.54
N ALA A 337 -9.92 -5.91 10.50
CA ALA A 337 -10.13 -7.34 10.26
C ALA A 337 -11.29 -7.86 11.12
N PRO A 338 -12.53 -7.98 10.56
CA PRO A 338 -13.65 -8.51 11.32
C PRO A 338 -13.43 -9.99 11.64
N GLY A 339 -13.28 -10.31 12.92
CA GLY A 339 -13.03 -11.67 13.40
C GLY A 339 -12.90 -11.75 14.92
N GLU A 340 -12.66 -12.95 15.44
CA GLU A 340 -12.40 -13.18 16.87
C GLU A 340 -11.01 -12.64 17.29
N TYR A 341 -10.07 -12.55 16.36
CA TYR A 341 -8.71 -12.08 16.60
C TYR A 341 -8.32 -10.99 15.62
N ILE A 342 -7.67 -9.97 16.15
CA ILE A 342 -6.93 -8.95 15.42
C ILE A 342 -5.56 -9.54 15.15
N ARG A 343 -5.21 -9.72 13.87
CA ARG A 343 -3.99 -10.41 13.43
C ARG A 343 -3.00 -9.40 12.92
N ILE A 344 -1.82 -9.36 13.54
CA ILE A 344 -0.79 -8.38 13.25
C ILE A 344 0.44 -9.14 12.80
N ARG A 345 0.81 -9.00 11.53
CA ARG A 345 2.03 -9.60 10.99
C ARG A 345 3.25 -8.91 11.58
N VAL A 346 4.21 -9.72 12.04
CA VAL A 346 5.52 -9.24 12.45
C VAL A 346 6.40 -9.15 11.19
N PRO A 347 6.93 -7.97 10.85
CA PRO A 347 7.82 -7.83 9.70
C PRO A 347 9.10 -8.66 9.84
N ASP A 348 9.56 -9.26 8.74
CA ASP A 348 10.72 -10.16 8.73
C ASP A 348 12.02 -9.45 9.17
N ASP A 349 12.14 -8.14 8.92
CA ASP A 349 13.25 -7.31 9.38
C ASP A 349 13.21 -7.07 10.89
N VAL A 350 12.02 -6.96 11.49
CA VAL A 350 11.84 -6.87 12.95
C VAL A 350 12.22 -8.20 13.60
N LEU A 351 11.75 -9.32 13.04
CA LEU A 351 12.11 -10.67 13.50
C LEU A 351 13.64 -10.82 13.59
N LEU A 352 14.34 -10.52 12.49
CA LEU A 352 15.79 -10.66 12.42
C LEU A 352 16.53 -9.68 13.34
N LYS A 353 16.10 -8.41 13.36
CA LYS A 353 16.71 -7.37 14.19
C LYS A 353 16.63 -7.68 15.68
N GLU A 354 15.46 -8.12 16.16
CA GLU A 354 15.24 -8.40 17.59
C GLU A 354 15.83 -9.74 18.02
N TYR A 355 15.96 -10.72 17.11
CA TYR A 355 16.76 -11.93 17.35
C TYR A 355 18.26 -11.59 17.53
N GLY A 356 18.79 -10.72 16.66
CA GLY A 356 20.19 -10.31 16.66
C GLY A 356 21.11 -11.26 15.90
N SER A 357 22.39 -11.29 16.27
CA SER A 357 23.45 -12.01 15.53
C SER A 357 24.11 -13.15 16.31
N GLY A 358 23.53 -13.54 17.46
CA GLY A 358 24.06 -14.61 18.30
C GLY A 358 23.43 -15.96 17.98
N PRO A 359 24.13 -17.10 18.19
CA PRO A 359 23.54 -18.42 17.99
C PRO A 359 22.56 -18.79 19.11
N GLY A 360 21.69 -19.75 18.83
CA GLY A 360 20.81 -20.38 19.80
C GLY A 360 19.50 -19.65 20.06
N ASN A 361 18.80 -20.16 21.07
CA ASN A 361 17.46 -19.73 21.45
C ASN A 361 17.49 -18.38 22.17
N VAL A 362 16.65 -17.45 21.70
CA VAL A 362 16.42 -16.15 22.33
C VAL A 362 15.00 -16.12 22.89
N ALA A 363 14.90 -15.98 24.22
CA ALA A 363 13.62 -15.73 24.88
C ALA A 363 13.07 -14.37 24.41
N THR A 364 11.89 -14.42 23.81
CA THR A 364 11.26 -13.29 23.14
C THR A 364 9.91 -13.01 23.78
N LYS A 365 9.78 -11.82 24.36
CA LYS A 365 8.55 -11.34 24.97
C LYS A 365 7.68 -10.69 23.91
N VAL A 366 6.45 -11.17 23.75
CA VAL A 366 5.46 -10.57 22.84
C VAL A 366 4.36 -9.97 23.67
N SER A 367 4.09 -8.68 23.48
CA SER A 367 3.05 -7.97 24.22
C SER A 367 2.19 -7.14 23.29
N TYR A 368 1.04 -6.70 23.77
CA TYR A 368 0.26 -5.68 23.09
C TYR A 368 -0.23 -4.63 24.08
N THR A 369 -0.52 -3.45 23.58
CA THR A 369 -1.25 -2.40 24.30
C THR A 369 -2.45 -1.98 23.46
N LEU A 370 -3.62 -1.94 24.08
CA LEU A 370 -4.84 -1.42 23.49
C LEU A 370 -4.95 0.07 23.77
N LEU A 371 -5.29 0.84 22.75
CA LEU A 371 -5.50 2.28 22.83
C LEU A 371 -6.93 2.62 22.42
N ARG A 372 -7.60 3.48 23.18
CA ARG A 372 -8.81 4.18 22.72
C ARG A 372 -8.44 5.62 22.44
N GLY A 373 -8.38 5.98 21.16
CA GLY A 373 -7.72 7.21 20.75
C GLY A 373 -6.24 7.19 21.14
N THR A 374 -5.83 8.17 21.95
CA THR A 374 -4.45 8.25 22.48
C THR A 374 -4.33 7.75 23.92
N HIS A 375 -5.40 7.22 24.51
CA HIS A 375 -5.39 6.72 25.88
C HIS A 375 -5.03 5.22 25.93
N PRO A 376 -3.97 4.82 26.65
CA PRO A 376 -3.66 3.41 26.87
C PRO A 376 -4.65 2.78 27.85
N MET A 377 -5.31 1.71 27.42
CA MET A 377 -6.25 0.95 28.24
C MET A 377 -5.56 -0.15 29.05
N GLY A 378 -4.42 -0.64 28.56
CA GLY A 378 -3.69 -1.79 29.11
C GLY A 378 -3.46 -2.85 28.03
N GLY A 379 -3.02 -4.01 28.46
CA GLY A 379 -2.73 -5.14 27.58
C GLY A 379 -2.11 -6.30 28.36
N ALA A 380 -1.70 -7.32 27.63
CA ALA A 380 -1.09 -8.53 28.18
C ALA A 380 0.14 -8.92 27.38
N ASP A 381 0.84 -9.95 27.86
CA ASP A 381 2.06 -10.44 27.26
C ASP A 381 2.19 -11.96 27.34
N THR A 382 3.01 -12.52 26.47
CA THR A 382 3.38 -13.93 26.42
C THR A 382 4.86 -14.05 26.09
N ASP A 383 5.45 -15.19 26.45
CA ASP A 383 6.85 -15.51 26.16
C ASP A 383 6.91 -16.63 25.12
N ILE A 384 7.74 -16.43 24.10
CA ILE A 384 8.08 -17.43 23.08
C ILE A 384 9.60 -17.56 22.98
N VAL A 385 10.05 -18.49 22.14
CA VAL A 385 11.47 -18.68 21.82
C VAL A 385 11.68 -18.40 20.34
N VAL A 386 12.69 -17.61 20.00
CA VAL A 386 13.08 -17.37 18.60
C VAL A 386 14.46 -17.95 18.38
N ASN A 387 14.67 -18.69 17.29
CA ASN A 387 16.00 -19.14 16.89
C ASN A 387 16.15 -19.11 15.36
N PHE A 388 16.83 -18.07 14.88
CA PHE A 388 17.21 -17.93 13.47
C PHE A 388 18.69 -18.26 13.22
N GLU A 389 19.32 -19.05 14.09
CA GLU A 389 20.66 -19.57 13.86
C GLU A 389 20.66 -20.39 12.56
N THR A 390 21.48 -19.98 11.60
CA THR A 390 21.71 -20.72 10.35
C THR A 390 23.07 -21.41 10.41
N LEU A 391 23.34 -22.31 9.47
CA LEU A 391 24.65 -22.95 9.36
C LEU A 391 25.78 -21.95 9.01
N TYR A 392 25.43 -20.77 8.46
CA TYR A 392 26.38 -19.76 8.04
C TYR A 392 26.76 -18.83 9.22
N PRO A 393 28.05 -18.73 9.59
CA PRO A 393 28.47 -17.89 10.71
C PRO A 393 28.20 -16.39 10.54
N GLY A 394 27.97 -15.93 9.31
CA GLY A 394 27.62 -14.52 9.02
C GLY A 394 26.16 -14.17 9.28
N GLY A 395 25.32 -15.13 9.67
CA GLY A 395 23.88 -14.96 9.89
C GLY A 395 23.05 -15.26 8.63
N PRO A 396 21.77 -14.89 8.61
CA PRO A 396 20.93 -15.05 7.42
C PRO A 396 21.41 -14.22 6.21
N ASP A 397 21.19 -14.74 4.99
CA ASP A 397 21.51 -14.05 3.72
C ASP A 397 20.43 -12.99 3.38
N PRO A 398 20.72 -11.96 2.55
CA PRO A 398 19.75 -10.99 2.02
C PRO A 398 18.43 -11.54 1.43
N GLU A 399 18.37 -12.81 1.01
CA GLU A 399 17.11 -13.44 0.56
C GLU A 399 16.24 -13.99 1.72
N TRP A 400 16.61 -13.73 2.98
CA TRP A 400 15.81 -14.03 4.16
C TRP A 400 14.34 -13.58 4.00
N PRO A 401 13.34 -14.38 4.42
CA PRO A 401 13.45 -15.63 5.17
C PRO A 401 13.68 -16.91 4.34
N LEU A 402 13.89 -16.82 3.03
CA LEU A 402 14.14 -18.02 2.24
C LEU A 402 15.44 -18.72 2.69
N PRO A 403 15.45 -20.06 2.80
CA PRO A 403 16.63 -20.81 3.25
C PRO A 403 17.73 -20.91 2.20
N ILE A 404 17.68 -20.14 1.10
CA ILE A 404 18.63 -20.22 0.00
C ILE A 404 19.88 -19.43 0.35
N HIS A 405 21.05 -20.06 0.24
CA HIS A 405 22.33 -19.38 0.48
C HIS A 405 23.22 -19.41 -0.78
N PRO A 406 23.76 -18.27 -1.24
CA PRO A 406 24.53 -18.19 -2.47
C PRO A 406 25.84 -18.99 -2.45
N ASP A 407 26.51 -19.09 -1.30
CA ASP A 407 27.70 -19.95 -1.14
C ASP A 407 27.38 -21.45 -1.20
N ALA A 408 26.13 -21.86 -0.97
CA ALA A 408 25.69 -23.24 -1.20
C ALA A 408 25.49 -23.43 -2.71
N THR A 409 26.61 -23.69 -3.39
CA THR A 409 26.68 -23.67 -4.85
C THR A 409 25.75 -24.67 -5.51
N LYS A 410 25.33 -24.35 -6.72
CA LYS A 410 24.53 -25.20 -7.58
C LYS A 410 25.12 -26.62 -7.72
N PRO A 411 24.34 -27.69 -7.54
CA PRO A 411 24.76 -29.03 -7.95
C PRO A 411 24.92 -29.09 -9.47
N VAL A 412 25.66 -30.07 -9.93
CA VAL A 412 25.99 -30.31 -11.33
C VAL A 412 25.51 -31.71 -11.67
N VAL A 413 24.73 -31.82 -12.73
CA VAL A 413 24.32 -33.13 -13.24
C VAL A 413 25.02 -33.41 -14.56
N THR A 414 25.50 -34.63 -14.75
CA THR A 414 26.09 -35.08 -16.02
C THR A 414 25.43 -36.37 -16.48
N GLY A 415 24.90 -36.40 -17.70
CA GLY A 415 24.35 -37.61 -18.30
C GLY A 415 25.44 -38.66 -18.54
N GLN A 416 25.27 -39.88 -18.04
CA GLN A 416 26.31 -40.92 -18.16
C GLN A 416 26.46 -41.46 -19.58
N GLY A 417 25.40 -41.41 -20.40
CA GLY A 417 25.42 -41.84 -21.79
C GLY A 417 25.85 -40.74 -22.75
N SER A 418 25.36 -39.52 -22.54
CA SER A 418 25.62 -38.37 -23.40
C SER A 418 26.90 -37.61 -23.04
N GLY A 419 27.28 -37.59 -21.76
CA GLY A 419 28.35 -36.76 -21.20
C GLY A 419 28.00 -35.27 -21.15
N LEU A 420 26.73 -34.91 -21.38
CA LEU A 420 26.28 -33.53 -21.36
C LEU A 420 26.10 -33.05 -19.92
N ARG A 421 26.45 -31.79 -19.69
CA ARG A 421 26.33 -31.13 -18.40
C ARG A 421 24.98 -30.41 -18.31
N ASP A 422 24.27 -30.66 -17.21
CA ASP A 422 22.96 -30.11 -16.87
C ASP A 422 21.90 -30.35 -17.99
N GLU A 423 22.11 -31.42 -18.78
CA GLU A 423 21.23 -31.88 -19.86
C GLU A 423 21.32 -33.41 -19.98
N LEU A 424 20.18 -34.07 -20.14
CA LEU A 424 20.05 -35.50 -20.45
C LEU A 424 19.33 -35.66 -21.80
N ASP A 425 19.91 -36.40 -22.73
CA ASP A 425 19.34 -36.67 -24.05
C ASP A 425 19.03 -38.16 -24.26
N GLY A 426 18.51 -38.55 -25.43
CA GLY A 426 18.14 -39.94 -25.72
C GLY A 426 19.28 -40.97 -25.63
N LYS A 427 20.54 -40.57 -25.46
CA LYS A 427 21.66 -41.49 -25.15
C LYS A 427 21.72 -41.86 -23.67
N ASP A 428 21.08 -41.08 -22.80
CA ASP A 428 20.98 -41.32 -21.37
C ASP A 428 19.80 -42.23 -21.00
N THR A 429 19.02 -42.69 -21.98
CA THR A 429 17.86 -43.57 -21.72
C THR A 429 18.26 -44.84 -20.97
N GLY A 430 17.68 -45.04 -19.79
CA GLY A 430 17.92 -46.22 -18.96
C GLY A 430 19.21 -46.17 -18.15
N LEU A 431 19.89 -45.03 -18.10
CA LEU A 431 21.13 -44.82 -17.37
C LEU A 431 20.93 -43.84 -16.22
N ASP A 432 21.67 -44.02 -15.13
CA ASP A 432 21.72 -43.06 -14.03
C ASP A 432 22.43 -41.76 -14.49
N ALA A 433 22.28 -40.67 -13.74
CA ALA A 433 22.99 -39.42 -14.00
C ALA A 433 23.94 -39.08 -12.86
N SER A 434 25.17 -38.67 -13.18
CA SER A 434 26.15 -38.33 -12.15
C SER A 434 25.90 -36.96 -11.56
N LEU A 435 25.98 -36.88 -10.23
CA LEU A 435 25.69 -35.69 -9.44
C LEU A 435 26.94 -35.26 -8.68
N GLU A 436 27.34 -34.01 -8.89
CA GLU A 436 28.49 -33.42 -8.22
C GLU A 436 28.11 -32.05 -7.64
N PHE A 437 28.80 -31.62 -6.60
CA PHE A 437 28.68 -30.26 -6.09
C PHE A 437 30.00 -29.79 -5.51
N LYS A 438 30.14 -28.47 -5.37
CA LYS A 438 31.29 -27.89 -4.70
C LYS A 438 30.96 -27.66 -3.23
N LEU A 439 31.79 -28.20 -2.32
CA LEU A 439 31.57 -28.03 -0.90
C LEU A 439 31.68 -26.55 -0.51
N PHE A 440 30.68 -26.03 0.20
CA PHE A 440 30.56 -24.62 0.54
C PHE A 440 31.46 -24.21 1.71
N SER A 441 31.73 -22.89 1.82
CA SER A 441 32.74 -22.30 2.71
C SER A 441 32.56 -22.60 4.20
N PHE A 442 31.30 -22.77 4.64
CA PHE A 442 30.91 -22.97 6.03
C PHE A 442 30.49 -24.42 6.38
N ALA A 443 30.78 -25.38 5.49
CA ALA A 443 30.57 -26.80 5.75
C ALA A 443 31.40 -27.25 6.95
N GLN A 444 30.81 -28.09 7.80
CA GLN A 444 31.46 -28.71 8.95
C GLN A 444 31.31 -30.22 8.86
N LYS A 445 32.26 -30.92 9.49
CA LYS A 445 32.17 -32.37 9.68
C LYS A 445 30.81 -32.75 10.26
N ASP A 446 30.23 -33.83 9.75
CA ASP A 446 28.94 -34.42 10.15
C ASP A 446 27.70 -33.62 9.68
N ASP A 447 27.87 -32.53 8.90
CA ASP A 447 26.77 -31.90 8.17
C ASP A 447 26.17 -32.90 7.17
N LYS A 448 24.83 -32.96 7.11
CA LYS A 448 24.09 -33.87 6.24
C LYS A 448 23.46 -33.12 5.09
N LEU A 449 23.72 -33.55 3.87
CA LEU A 449 23.16 -33.00 2.66
C LEU A 449 22.16 -33.99 2.07
N PHE A 450 20.99 -33.50 1.69
CA PHE A 450 19.95 -34.24 0.99
C PHE A 450 19.73 -33.59 -0.36
N PHE A 451 19.94 -34.34 -1.45
CA PHE A 451 19.80 -33.87 -2.81
C PHE A 451 18.43 -34.23 -3.35
N TYR A 452 17.85 -33.32 -4.13
CA TYR A 452 16.52 -33.47 -4.69
C TYR A 452 16.54 -33.29 -6.21
N TRP A 453 15.84 -34.15 -6.92
CA TRP A 453 15.61 -34.14 -8.36
C TRP A 453 14.10 -33.98 -8.63
N GLY A 454 13.67 -32.81 -9.11
CA GLY A 454 12.24 -32.56 -9.34
C GLY A 454 11.38 -32.67 -8.08
N GLY A 455 11.98 -32.50 -6.89
CA GLY A 455 11.33 -32.69 -5.58
C GLY A 455 11.44 -34.11 -5.00
N GLU A 456 11.96 -35.08 -5.76
CA GLU A 456 12.22 -36.44 -5.28
C GLU A 456 13.63 -36.52 -4.68
N GLU A 457 13.80 -37.24 -3.58
CA GLU A 457 15.14 -37.47 -2.99
C GLU A 457 16.01 -38.27 -3.98
N ALA A 458 17.12 -37.67 -4.39
CA ALA A 458 18.02 -38.21 -5.40
C ALA A 458 19.28 -38.84 -4.79
N GLY A 459 19.68 -38.39 -3.60
CA GLY A 459 20.88 -38.87 -2.92
C GLY A 459 21.16 -38.12 -1.64
N THR A 460 22.11 -38.63 -0.85
CA THR A 460 22.55 -37.98 0.38
C THR A 460 24.08 -37.94 0.47
N TYR A 461 24.60 -37.00 1.23
CA TYR A 461 26.02 -36.92 1.53
C TYR A 461 26.24 -36.48 2.98
N THR A 462 27.27 -37.01 3.63
CA THR A 462 27.69 -36.55 4.96
C THR A 462 29.12 -36.06 4.89
N VAL A 463 29.34 -34.81 5.30
CA VAL A 463 30.66 -34.18 5.30
C VAL A 463 31.59 -34.91 6.26
N THR A 464 32.76 -35.29 5.77
CA THR A 464 33.78 -36.08 6.47
C THR A 464 34.92 -35.19 6.98
N GLU A 465 35.85 -35.78 7.75
CA GLU A 465 37.04 -35.05 8.25
C GLU A 465 38.05 -34.69 7.15
N THR A 466 38.00 -35.37 6.00
CA THR A 466 38.94 -35.16 4.90
C THR A 466 38.45 -34.13 3.88
N ASP A 467 37.18 -33.77 3.92
CA ASP A 467 36.60 -32.82 2.97
C ASP A 467 37.01 -31.40 3.33
N THR A 468 37.44 -30.65 2.32
CA THR A 468 37.84 -29.25 2.44
C THR A 468 36.84 -28.38 1.69
N PRO A 469 36.40 -27.24 2.27
CA PRO A 469 35.59 -26.27 1.53
C PRO A 469 36.23 -25.91 0.18
N GLY A 470 35.42 -26.01 -0.88
CA GLY A 470 35.83 -25.82 -2.26
C GLY A 470 36.17 -27.10 -3.03
N ASP A 471 36.23 -28.25 -2.37
CA ASP A 471 36.37 -29.55 -3.02
C ASP A 471 35.16 -29.83 -3.93
N SER A 472 35.41 -30.50 -5.06
CA SER A 472 34.36 -31.05 -5.92
C SER A 472 34.06 -32.46 -5.44
N ILE A 473 32.85 -32.67 -4.92
CA ILE A 473 32.41 -33.92 -4.34
C ILE A 473 31.40 -34.56 -5.28
N THR A 474 31.71 -35.76 -5.74
CA THR A 474 30.76 -36.65 -6.41
C THR A 474 29.95 -37.38 -5.35
N VAL A 475 28.63 -37.27 -5.43
CA VAL A 475 27.70 -37.99 -4.57
C VAL A 475 27.16 -39.22 -5.30
N ASP A 476 26.31 -40.01 -4.66
CA ASP A 476 25.63 -41.12 -5.33
C ASP A 476 24.89 -40.61 -6.57
N ASP A 477 24.94 -41.37 -7.66
CA ASP A 477 24.28 -41.02 -8.92
C ASP A 477 22.77 -40.87 -8.71
N VAL A 478 22.15 -39.95 -9.46
CA VAL A 478 20.69 -39.81 -9.53
C VAL A 478 20.15 -41.04 -10.27
N PRO A 479 19.37 -41.92 -9.61
CA PRO A 479 18.93 -43.17 -10.23
C PRO A 479 18.01 -42.93 -11.42
N TRP A 480 18.11 -43.76 -12.46
CA TRP A 480 17.22 -43.71 -13.63
C TRP A 480 15.75 -43.79 -13.24
N ASP A 481 15.39 -44.61 -12.25
CA ASP A 481 14.01 -44.70 -11.77
C ASP A 481 13.48 -43.36 -11.26
N THR A 482 14.32 -42.54 -10.63
CA THR A 482 13.99 -41.17 -10.17
C THR A 482 13.83 -40.22 -11.37
N ILE A 483 14.74 -40.31 -12.34
CA ILE A 483 14.68 -39.53 -13.60
C ILE A 483 13.40 -39.84 -14.36
N LEU A 484 13.10 -41.13 -14.54
CA LEU A 484 11.92 -41.65 -15.23
C LEU A 484 10.63 -41.23 -14.51
N LYS A 485 10.61 -41.24 -13.18
CA LYS A 485 9.45 -40.84 -12.37
C LYS A 485 9.10 -39.36 -12.56
N VAL A 486 10.10 -38.48 -12.63
CA VAL A 486 9.89 -37.04 -12.83
C VAL A 486 9.51 -36.72 -14.28
N GLY A 487 10.09 -37.42 -15.26
CA GLY A 487 9.75 -37.26 -16.67
C GLY A 487 10.62 -36.26 -17.43
N ASN A 488 10.41 -36.17 -18.75
CA ASN A 488 11.05 -35.17 -19.59
C ASN A 488 10.50 -33.77 -19.27
N HIS A 489 11.39 -32.80 -19.10
CA HIS A 489 11.04 -31.40 -18.82
C HIS A 489 12.20 -30.48 -19.24
N PRO A 490 11.93 -29.28 -19.78
CA PRO A 490 13.00 -28.36 -20.21
C PRO A 490 13.88 -27.82 -19.07
N ALA A 491 13.41 -27.91 -17.81
CA ALA A 491 14.09 -27.40 -16.63
C ALA A 491 13.64 -28.16 -15.36
N VAL A 492 14.13 -29.38 -15.14
CA VAL A 492 13.93 -30.10 -13.87
C VAL A 492 14.75 -29.41 -12.78
N PRO A 493 14.16 -28.99 -11.65
CA PRO A 493 14.90 -28.34 -10.58
C PRO A 493 15.69 -29.37 -9.77
N VAL A 494 16.99 -29.10 -9.60
CA VAL A 494 17.91 -29.90 -8.79
C VAL A 494 18.58 -29.01 -7.75
N TYR A 495 18.53 -29.42 -6.49
CA TYR A 495 19.10 -28.66 -5.37
C TYR A 495 19.43 -29.60 -4.21
N TYR A 496 20.10 -29.10 -3.18
CA TYR A 496 20.28 -29.82 -1.93
C TYR A 496 19.95 -28.97 -0.70
N GLU A 497 19.60 -29.64 0.38
CA GLU A 497 19.42 -29.06 1.71
C GLU A 497 20.49 -29.58 2.67
N VAL A 498 21.05 -28.69 3.48
CA VAL A 498 22.12 -28.95 4.43
C VAL A 498 21.56 -28.84 5.85
N TRP A 499 21.74 -29.90 6.62
CA TRP A 499 21.29 -30.02 7.99
C TRP A 499 22.49 -30.20 8.93
N ARG A 500 22.48 -29.43 10.03
CA ARG A 500 23.47 -29.53 11.12
C ARG A 500 22.76 -29.84 12.43
N SER A 501 23.25 -30.85 13.14
CA SER A 501 22.68 -31.24 14.44
C SER A 501 22.70 -30.07 15.42
N GLY A 502 21.55 -29.76 16.02
CA GLY A 502 21.39 -28.66 16.99
C GLY A 502 21.14 -27.29 16.39
N VAL A 503 21.20 -27.14 15.05
CA VAL A 503 20.79 -25.92 14.34
C VAL A 503 19.43 -26.15 13.71
N PRO A 504 18.38 -25.39 14.08
CA PRO A 504 17.02 -25.67 13.62
C PRO A 504 16.79 -25.32 12.14
N ASN A 505 17.57 -24.39 11.59
CA ASN A 505 17.34 -23.84 10.26
C ASN A 505 18.29 -24.46 9.22
N PRO A 506 17.81 -25.35 8.33
CA PRO A 506 18.62 -25.90 7.25
C PRO A 506 18.94 -24.85 6.20
N VAL A 507 20.04 -25.05 5.47
CA VAL A 507 20.42 -24.19 4.33
C VAL A 507 20.16 -24.94 3.03
N ARG A 508 19.54 -24.28 2.07
CA ARG A 508 19.28 -24.79 0.72
C ARG A 508 20.26 -24.20 -0.28
N SER A 509 20.69 -25.04 -1.23
CA SER A 509 21.50 -24.60 -2.36
C SER A 509 20.70 -23.76 -3.35
N VAL A 510 21.41 -23.00 -4.18
CA VAL A 510 20.78 -22.45 -5.39
C VAL A 510 20.37 -23.60 -6.32
N VAL A 511 19.24 -23.43 -7.01
CA VAL A 511 18.69 -24.45 -7.93
C VAL A 511 19.48 -24.50 -9.24
N THR A 512 19.75 -25.72 -9.69
CA THR A 512 20.18 -26.06 -11.05
C THR A 512 18.96 -26.51 -11.85
N GLU A 513 18.79 -25.95 -13.04
CA GLU A 513 17.76 -26.38 -13.97
C GLU A 513 18.39 -27.36 -14.96
N VAL A 514 17.95 -28.61 -14.94
CA VAL A 514 18.46 -29.67 -15.82
C VAL A 514 17.45 -29.92 -16.94
N LYS A 515 17.88 -29.83 -18.19
CA LYS A 515 17.03 -30.18 -19.33
C LYS A 515 16.97 -31.70 -19.47
N VAL A 516 15.78 -32.29 -19.45
CA VAL A 516 15.60 -33.74 -19.54
C VAL A 516 14.79 -34.07 -20.79
N ASP A 517 15.44 -34.74 -21.72
CA ASP A 517 14.89 -35.30 -22.97
C ASP A 517 15.45 -36.71 -23.20
N ALA A 518 15.55 -37.48 -22.12
CA ALA A 518 16.18 -38.79 -22.11
C ALA A 518 15.19 -39.96 -22.14
N ILE A 519 13.91 -39.70 -21.83
CA ILE A 519 12.88 -40.72 -21.86
C ILE A 519 12.34 -40.81 -23.30
N VAL A 520 12.86 -41.77 -24.05
CA VAL A 520 12.44 -42.03 -25.43
C VAL A 520 11.40 -43.14 -25.44
N ILE A 521 10.23 -42.87 -26.01
CA ILE A 521 9.20 -43.89 -26.26
C ILE A 521 9.60 -44.65 -27.53
N LYS A 522 9.61 -45.99 -27.49
CA LYS A 522 9.86 -46.85 -28.65
C LYS A 522 8.71 -47.82 -28.86
N ALA A 523 8.38 -48.06 -30.13
CA ALA A 523 7.41 -49.08 -30.51
C ALA A 523 8.04 -50.49 -30.43
N PRO A 524 7.27 -51.56 -30.16
CA PRO A 524 7.78 -52.94 -30.18
C PRO A 524 8.29 -53.33 -31.57
N ASP A 525 9.34 -54.14 -31.65
CA ASP A 525 9.91 -54.58 -32.92
C ASP A 525 8.92 -55.46 -33.71
N ALA A 526 8.88 -55.31 -35.04
CA ALA A 526 8.15 -56.22 -35.91
C ALA A 526 8.84 -57.59 -35.99
N THR A 527 8.13 -58.63 -36.40
CA THR A 527 8.71 -59.98 -36.57
C THR A 527 8.39 -60.57 -37.94
N PHE A 528 9.22 -61.49 -38.45
CA PHE A 528 8.96 -62.16 -39.73
C PHE A 528 8.25 -63.50 -39.52
N ASP A 529 7.24 -63.79 -40.34
CA ASP A 529 6.55 -65.08 -40.32
C ASP A 529 7.14 -66.09 -41.32
N HIS A 530 6.76 -67.36 -41.19
CA HIS A 530 7.06 -68.48 -42.07
C HIS A 530 8.56 -68.74 -42.28
N LEU A 531 9.38 -68.30 -41.33
CA LEU A 531 10.82 -68.51 -41.37
C LEU A 531 11.15 -70.00 -41.33
N ASN A 532 12.08 -70.42 -42.18
CA ASN A 532 12.67 -71.75 -42.13
C ASN A 532 14.11 -71.63 -41.65
N SER A 533 14.38 -72.17 -40.45
CA SER A 533 15.68 -72.05 -39.79
C SER A 533 16.16 -70.59 -39.67
N GLY A 534 15.23 -69.67 -39.34
CA GLY A 534 15.51 -68.24 -39.13
C GLY A 534 15.72 -67.41 -40.40
N ALA A 535 15.43 -67.97 -41.58
CA ALA A 535 15.56 -67.28 -42.86
C ALA A 535 14.25 -67.32 -43.66
N VAL A 536 14.05 -66.30 -44.51
CA VAL A 536 13.03 -66.33 -45.56
C VAL A 536 13.54 -67.26 -46.66
N THR A 537 12.86 -68.37 -46.88
CA THR A 537 13.22 -69.37 -47.88
C THR A 537 12.15 -69.49 -48.95
N CYS A 538 12.39 -70.34 -49.95
CA CYS A 538 11.38 -70.61 -50.95
C CYS A 538 10.10 -71.22 -50.37
N ALA A 539 10.22 -72.01 -49.30
CA ALA A 539 9.06 -72.52 -48.57
C ALA A 539 8.27 -71.39 -47.89
N SER A 540 8.97 -70.36 -47.38
CA SER A 540 8.35 -69.16 -46.80
C SER A 540 7.52 -68.40 -47.83
N ILE A 541 8.05 -68.22 -49.05
CA ILE A 541 7.34 -67.56 -50.16
C ILE A 541 6.19 -68.44 -50.70
N GLN A 542 6.37 -69.76 -50.74
CA GLN A 542 5.29 -70.68 -51.16
C GLN A 542 4.13 -70.71 -50.18
N ALA A 543 4.37 -70.52 -48.88
CA ALA A 543 3.31 -70.48 -47.87
C ALA A 543 2.31 -69.34 -48.11
N THR A 544 2.75 -68.25 -48.77
CA THR A 544 1.97 -67.03 -48.96
C THR A 544 1.41 -66.87 -50.38
N LYS A 545 1.66 -67.84 -51.28
CA LYS A 545 1.39 -67.75 -52.72
C LYS A 545 -0.09 -67.62 -53.10
N ASP A 546 -0.98 -68.21 -52.30
CA ASP A 546 -2.41 -68.30 -52.60
C ASP A 546 -3.18 -67.04 -52.13
N HIS A 547 -2.47 -66.07 -51.54
CA HIS A 547 -3.05 -64.77 -51.19
C HIS A 547 -3.46 -63.99 -52.46
N PRO A 548 -4.58 -63.25 -52.46
CA PRO A 548 -5.03 -62.47 -53.62
C PRO A 548 -3.98 -61.51 -54.20
N ASP A 549 -3.14 -60.93 -53.34
CA ASP A 549 -2.06 -59.99 -53.73
C ASP A 549 -0.76 -60.70 -54.16
N GLY A 550 -0.76 -62.03 -54.16
CA GLY A 550 0.38 -62.86 -54.54
C GLY A 550 1.36 -63.15 -53.40
N ALA A 551 2.41 -63.90 -53.74
CA ALA A 551 3.43 -64.32 -52.79
C ALA A 551 4.23 -63.12 -52.24
N ALA A 552 4.51 -63.15 -50.96
CA ALA A 552 5.17 -62.07 -50.23
C ALA A 552 6.05 -62.61 -49.09
N VAL A 553 6.95 -61.76 -48.60
CA VAL A 553 7.49 -61.89 -47.25
C VAL A 553 6.51 -61.22 -46.29
N GLU A 554 6.06 -61.97 -45.29
CA GLU A 554 5.09 -61.48 -44.30
C GLU A 554 5.82 -61.01 -43.04
N VAL A 555 5.53 -59.77 -42.66
CA VAL A 555 6.05 -59.10 -41.46
C VAL A 555 4.88 -58.82 -40.53
N LEU A 556 4.95 -59.37 -39.33
CA LEU A 556 3.95 -59.18 -38.28
C LEU A 556 4.27 -57.89 -37.52
N ILE A 557 3.38 -56.92 -37.65
CA ILE A 557 3.37 -55.71 -36.84
C ILE A 557 2.52 -56.00 -35.60
N PRO A 558 3.06 -55.81 -34.38
CA PRO A 558 2.38 -56.17 -33.13
C PRO A 558 1.23 -55.20 -32.80
N ASP A 559 0.51 -55.48 -31.71
CA ASP A 559 -0.53 -54.59 -31.18
C ASP A 559 0.06 -53.24 -30.76
N LEU A 560 -0.40 -52.17 -31.41
CA LEU A 560 0.03 -50.79 -31.18
C LEU A 560 -0.98 -50.01 -30.34
N SER A 561 -2.07 -50.63 -29.88
CA SER A 561 -3.17 -49.96 -29.18
C SER A 561 -2.71 -49.22 -27.92
N GLU A 562 -1.67 -49.72 -27.25
CA GLU A 562 -1.08 -49.07 -26.08
C GLU A 562 -0.50 -47.69 -26.41
N TYR A 563 -0.05 -47.46 -27.64
CA TYR A 563 0.59 -46.21 -28.05
C TYR A 563 -0.41 -45.08 -28.32
N LEU A 564 -1.71 -45.39 -28.42
CA LEU A 564 -2.76 -44.37 -28.56
C LEU A 564 -2.80 -43.41 -27.36
N LYS A 565 -2.27 -43.83 -26.20
CA LYS A 565 -2.13 -42.96 -25.01
C LYS A 565 -1.09 -41.84 -25.18
N TYR A 566 -0.20 -41.95 -26.17
CA TYR A 566 0.85 -40.98 -26.47
C TYR A 566 0.49 -40.04 -27.64
N GLY A 567 -0.68 -40.22 -28.25
CA GLY A 567 -1.19 -39.39 -29.33
C GLY A 567 -2.15 -40.17 -30.22
N GLU A 568 -3.13 -39.48 -30.81
CA GLU A 568 -3.95 -40.10 -31.85
C GLU A 568 -3.09 -40.28 -33.11
N PHE A 569 -3.07 -41.49 -33.67
CA PHE A 569 -2.43 -41.77 -34.95
C PHE A 569 -3.34 -42.66 -35.79
N SER A 570 -3.25 -42.48 -37.10
CA SER A 570 -3.96 -43.29 -38.10
C SER A 570 -3.01 -43.86 -39.14
N LYS A 571 -1.69 -43.64 -38.99
CA LYS A 571 -0.68 -44.09 -39.95
C LYS A 571 0.57 -44.58 -39.24
N ILE A 572 1.25 -45.53 -39.88
CA ILE A 572 2.65 -45.85 -39.60
C ILE A 572 3.46 -45.67 -40.89
N ARG A 573 4.73 -45.28 -40.78
CA ARG A 573 5.68 -45.36 -41.90
C ARG A 573 6.42 -46.68 -41.82
N VAL A 574 6.45 -47.45 -42.88
CA VAL A 574 7.23 -48.69 -42.96
C VAL A 574 8.46 -48.46 -43.83
N HIS A 575 9.57 -49.09 -43.47
CA HIS A 575 10.81 -49.03 -44.23
C HIS A 575 11.43 -50.42 -44.33
N TRP A 576 11.57 -50.91 -45.56
CA TRP A 576 12.20 -52.18 -45.91
C TRP A 576 13.36 -51.93 -46.85
N TRP A 577 14.52 -52.49 -46.54
CA TRP A 577 15.69 -52.39 -47.41
C TRP A 577 16.53 -53.66 -47.36
N VAL A 578 17.28 -53.90 -48.43
CA VAL A 578 18.05 -55.13 -48.62
C VAL A 578 19.48 -54.81 -48.96
N TYR A 579 20.41 -55.49 -48.29
CA TYR A 579 21.83 -55.50 -48.59
C TYR A 579 22.23 -56.76 -49.36
N ARG A 580 23.23 -56.60 -50.23
CA ARG A 580 23.88 -57.74 -50.89
C ARG A 580 24.79 -58.48 -49.89
N GLY A 581 24.85 -59.80 -50.00
CA GLY A 581 25.74 -60.64 -49.18
C GLY A 581 25.03 -61.36 -48.04
N ARG A 582 25.74 -62.31 -47.42
CA ARG A 582 25.18 -63.33 -46.52
C ARG A 582 25.44 -63.02 -45.04
N THR A 583 26.51 -62.30 -44.73
CA THR A 583 27.00 -62.11 -43.37
C THR A 583 27.14 -60.62 -43.04
N PRO A 584 27.13 -60.25 -41.74
CA PRO A 584 27.39 -58.89 -41.31
C PRO A 584 28.73 -58.29 -41.76
N ALA A 585 29.71 -59.12 -42.15
CA ALA A 585 31.01 -58.67 -42.63
C ALA A 585 31.01 -58.27 -44.13
N ASP A 586 29.94 -58.61 -44.86
CA ASP A 586 29.81 -58.26 -46.28
C ASP A 586 29.39 -56.78 -46.44
N PRO A 587 29.72 -56.13 -47.57
CA PRO A 587 29.39 -54.72 -47.81
C PRO A 587 27.90 -54.39 -47.58
N GLU A 588 27.63 -53.25 -46.95
CA GLU A 588 26.27 -52.74 -46.66
C GLU A 588 25.75 -51.83 -47.79
N GLU A 589 25.91 -52.25 -49.04
CA GLU A 589 25.32 -51.55 -50.19
C GLU A 589 23.83 -51.91 -50.33
N ILE A 590 22.97 -50.91 -50.23
CA ILE A 590 21.51 -51.04 -50.32
C ILE A 590 21.10 -51.26 -51.79
N ILE A 591 20.21 -52.23 -52.03
CA ILE A 591 19.61 -52.48 -53.34
C ILE A 591 18.38 -51.57 -53.48
N GLU A 592 18.58 -50.31 -53.86
CA GLU A 592 17.54 -49.27 -53.92
C GLU A 592 16.27 -49.68 -54.68
N LYS A 593 16.41 -50.50 -55.72
CA LYS A 593 15.29 -50.93 -56.56
C LYS A 593 14.23 -51.75 -55.81
N VAL A 594 14.60 -52.37 -54.69
CA VAL A 594 13.70 -53.21 -53.90
C VAL A 594 13.29 -52.57 -52.56
N THR A 595 13.82 -51.39 -52.25
CA THR A 595 13.51 -50.65 -51.04
C THR A 595 12.03 -50.22 -51.05
N ILE A 596 11.38 -50.28 -49.89
CA ILE A 596 10.04 -49.73 -49.67
C ILE A 596 10.18 -48.71 -48.57
N GLU A 597 9.64 -47.52 -48.79
CA GLU A 597 9.41 -46.51 -47.77
C GLU A 597 8.04 -45.88 -48.06
N GLU A 598 7.05 -46.18 -47.23
CA GLU A 598 5.68 -45.70 -47.44
C GLU A 598 4.91 -45.55 -46.12
N ASP A 599 3.90 -44.67 -46.15
CA ASP A 599 2.96 -44.51 -45.04
C ASP A 599 1.77 -45.45 -45.25
N VAL A 600 1.49 -46.31 -44.27
CA VAL A 600 0.38 -47.27 -44.24
C VAL A 600 -0.73 -46.73 -43.35
N ASP A 601 -1.94 -46.62 -43.90
CA ASP A 601 -3.15 -46.26 -43.14
C ASP A 601 -3.58 -47.41 -42.22
N LEU A 602 -3.89 -47.09 -40.96
CA LEU A 602 -4.47 -48.02 -40.00
C LEU A 602 -5.99 -48.04 -40.17
N ASP A 603 -6.49 -49.13 -40.75
CA ASP A 603 -7.88 -49.31 -41.13
C ASP A 603 -8.39 -50.74 -40.80
N GLU A 604 -9.44 -51.21 -41.49
CA GLU A 604 -9.98 -52.56 -41.29
C GLU A 604 -8.99 -53.65 -41.72
N ASP A 605 -8.15 -53.38 -42.72
CA ASP A 605 -7.15 -54.33 -43.25
C ASP A 605 -5.82 -54.24 -42.46
N HIS A 606 -5.52 -53.07 -41.89
CA HIS A 606 -4.36 -52.83 -41.03
C HIS A 606 -4.77 -52.33 -39.63
N PRO A 607 -5.44 -53.17 -38.81
CA PRO A 607 -5.93 -52.73 -37.52
C PRO A 607 -4.80 -52.37 -36.55
N VAL A 608 -5.03 -51.35 -35.73
CA VAL A 608 -4.08 -50.92 -34.67
C VAL A 608 -3.76 -52.03 -33.66
N THR A 609 -4.61 -53.07 -33.57
CA THR A 609 -4.40 -54.25 -32.73
C THR A 609 -3.33 -55.22 -33.27
N GLY A 610 -2.67 -54.86 -34.36
CA GLY A 610 -1.62 -55.64 -35.02
C GLY A 610 -2.12 -56.28 -36.32
N PHE A 611 -1.23 -56.36 -37.30
CA PHE A 611 -1.54 -56.82 -38.66
C PHE A 611 -0.31 -57.39 -39.37
N THR A 612 -0.55 -58.06 -40.50
CA THR A 612 0.52 -58.62 -41.34
C THR A 612 0.80 -57.69 -42.52
N TYR A 613 1.98 -57.07 -42.52
CA TYR A 613 2.47 -56.29 -43.65
C TYR A 613 3.14 -57.21 -44.68
N ARG A 614 2.79 -57.05 -45.96
CA ARG A 614 3.22 -57.96 -47.04
C ARG A 614 4.21 -57.27 -47.97
N ILE A 615 5.46 -57.74 -47.98
CA ILE A 615 6.49 -57.28 -48.91
C ILE A 615 6.42 -58.13 -50.19
N PRO A 616 6.05 -57.56 -51.36
CA PRO A 616 5.76 -58.37 -52.54
C PRO A 616 6.99 -59.10 -53.08
N TYR A 617 6.86 -60.41 -53.31
CA TYR A 617 7.98 -61.24 -53.74
C TYR A 617 8.54 -60.80 -55.11
N ALA A 618 7.66 -60.57 -56.09
CA ALA A 618 8.09 -60.32 -57.48
C ALA A 618 8.88 -59.00 -57.65
N THR A 619 8.55 -57.97 -56.87
CA THR A 619 9.11 -56.62 -57.03
C THR A 619 10.14 -56.26 -55.98
N ASN A 620 10.00 -56.73 -54.74
CA ASN A 620 10.81 -56.26 -53.60
C ASN A 620 11.67 -57.36 -52.95
N VAL A 621 11.59 -58.60 -53.44
CA VAL A 621 12.38 -59.73 -52.91
C VAL A 621 13.14 -60.45 -54.02
N LEU A 622 12.46 -60.94 -55.05
CA LEU A 622 13.05 -61.67 -56.19
C LEU A 622 14.15 -60.89 -56.92
N PRO A 623 14.02 -59.56 -57.18
CA PRO A 623 15.06 -58.83 -57.89
C PRO A 623 16.39 -58.74 -57.13
N THR A 624 16.40 -59.02 -55.82
CA THR A 624 17.63 -59.03 -55.01
C THR A 624 18.63 -60.13 -55.43
N TYR A 625 18.17 -61.15 -56.16
CA TYR A 625 19.02 -62.21 -56.70
C TYR A 625 19.71 -61.81 -58.03
N GLU A 626 19.12 -60.90 -58.81
CA GLU A 626 19.57 -60.44 -60.15
C GLU A 626 19.86 -61.52 -61.20
N GLY A 627 19.66 -62.82 -60.91
CA GLY A 627 20.09 -63.91 -61.77
C GLY A 627 21.60 -64.16 -61.76
N SER A 628 22.30 -63.70 -60.72
CA SER A 628 23.76 -63.86 -60.59
C SER A 628 24.17 -65.32 -60.39
N ASP A 629 25.18 -65.76 -61.15
CA ASP A 629 25.82 -67.07 -60.99
C ASP A 629 26.82 -67.11 -59.81
N ASN A 630 27.12 -65.96 -59.18
CA ASN A 630 27.97 -65.93 -57.99
C ASN A 630 27.22 -66.48 -56.76
N PRO A 631 27.69 -67.59 -56.14
CA PRO A 631 27.04 -68.17 -54.97
C PRO A 631 26.97 -67.22 -53.77
N GLU A 632 27.85 -66.22 -53.67
CA GLU A 632 27.81 -65.19 -52.62
C GLU A 632 26.60 -64.25 -52.74
N TYR A 633 25.98 -64.16 -53.92
CA TYR A 633 24.82 -63.31 -54.20
C TYR A 633 23.51 -64.10 -54.33
N THR A 634 23.53 -65.41 -54.03
CA THR A 634 22.32 -66.24 -53.89
C THR A 634 21.55 -65.97 -52.59
N ARG A 635 22.11 -65.14 -51.71
CA ARG A 635 21.52 -64.72 -50.44
C ARG A 635 21.71 -63.22 -50.24
N SER A 636 20.75 -62.64 -49.53
CA SER A 636 20.75 -61.21 -49.19
C SER A 636 20.32 -61.03 -47.75
N ARG A 637 20.65 -59.90 -47.14
CA ARG A 637 20.18 -59.53 -45.79
C ARG A 637 19.15 -58.45 -45.92
N ALA A 638 18.03 -58.59 -45.27
CA ALA A 638 16.99 -57.57 -45.30
C ALA A 638 16.68 -57.06 -43.91
N ASN A 639 16.30 -55.80 -43.86
CA ASN A 639 15.93 -55.09 -42.66
C ASN A 639 14.53 -54.53 -42.84
N PHE A 640 13.78 -54.47 -41.74
CA PHE A 640 12.48 -53.86 -41.65
C PHE A 640 12.38 -53.05 -40.37
N GLU A 641 11.84 -51.85 -40.46
CA GLU A 641 11.41 -51.05 -39.31
C GLU A 641 10.09 -50.35 -39.65
N TYR A 642 9.40 -49.87 -38.61
CA TYR A 642 8.26 -49.00 -38.79
C TYR A 642 8.29 -47.85 -37.78
N THR A 643 7.56 -46.78 -38.06
CA THR A 643 7.47 -45.59 -37.21
C THR A 643 6.01 -45.20 -37.06
N ILE A 644 5.54 -45.08 -35.82
CA ILE A 644 4.18 -44.60 -35.54
C ILE A 644 4.17 -43.08 -35.76
N LEU A 645 3.25 -42.61 -36.61
CA LEU A 645 3.14 -41.21 -36.99
C LEU A 645 2.10 -40.50 -36.11
N THR A 646 2.52 -40.10 -34.91
CA THR A 646 1.80 -39.12 -34.05
C THR A 646 2.38 -37.71 -34.29
N ASP A 647 2.08 -36.75 -33.41
CA ASP A 647 2.75 -35.43 -33.40
C ASP A 647 4.28 -35.53 -33.18
N GLU A 648 4.74 -36.61 -32.57
CA GLU A 648 6.16 -36.92 -32.35
C GLU A 648 6.45 -38.36 -32.78
N GLU A 649 7.21 -38.55 -33.85
CA GLU A 649 7.43 -39.86 -34.46
C GLU A 649 8.01 -40.89 -33.45
N ILE A 650 7.33 -42.05 -33.29
CA ILE A 650 7.74 -43.12 -32.37
C ILE A 650 8.27 -44.31 -33.21
N PRO A 651 9.60 -44.48 -33.33
CA PRO A 651 10.18 -45.56 -34.13
C PRO A 651 10.14 -46.91 -33.41
N SER A 652 10.05 -48.00 -34.18
CA SER A 652 10.40 -49.36 -33.75
C SER A 652 11.92 -49.57 -33.82
N GLY A 653 12.41 -50.69 -33.28
CA GLY A 653 13.73 -51.18 -33.65
C GLY A 653 13.77 -51.75 -35.07
N VAL A 654 15.00 -51.96 -35.57
CA VAL A 654 15.25 -52.60 -36.89
C VAL A 654 15.27 -54.11 -36.75
N THR A 655 14.28 -54.77 -37.33
CA THR A 655 14.22 -56.24 -37.42
C THR A 655 14.99 -56.72 -38.65
N LYS A 656 15.86 -57.71 -38.46
CA LYS A 656 16.76 -58.21 -39.51
C LYS A 656 16.44 -59.66 -39.88
N VAL A 657 16.54 -59.99 -41.16
CA VAL A 657 16.34 -61.36 -41.66
C VAL A 657 17.27 -61.71 -42.82
N LEU A 658 17.61 -63.00 -42.94
CA LEU A 658 18.33 -63.52 -44.08
C LEU A 658 17.35 -63.96 -45.18
N LEU A 659 17.56 -63.48 -46.39
CA LEU A 659 16.85 -63.90 -47.60
C LEU A 659 17.64 -65.04 -48.27
N ALA A 660 17.05 -66.23 -48.31
CA ALA A 660 17.58 -67.45 -48.91
C ALA A 660 16.50 -68.17 -49.73
N PHE A 661 15.82 -67.42 -50.59
CA PHE A 661 14.68 -67.88 -51.38
C PHE A 661 15.07 -68.55 -52.71
N VAL A 662 16.36 -68.66 -53.04
CA VAL A 662 16.86 -69.28 -54.28
C VAL A 662 17.17 -70.76 -53.99
N PRO A 663 16.27 -71.71 -54.29
CA PRO A 663 16.58 -73.14 -54.16
C PRO A 663 17.62 -73.56 -55.22
N PRO A 664 18.19 -74.79 -55.12
CA PRO A 664 19.10 -75.31 -56.15
C PRO A 664 18.52 -75.32 -57.58
N SER A 665 17.20 -75.22 -57.74
CA SER A 665 16.51 -75.11 -59.03
C SER A 665 16.49 -73.69 -59.62
N GLY A 666 17.12 -72.71 -58.98
CA GLY A 666 17.15 -71.31 -59.41
C GLY A 666 16.14 -70.47 -58.63
N VAL A 667 15.07 -70.03 -59.28
CA VAL A 667 14.02 -69.22 -58.63
C VAL A 667 12.94 -70.09 -58.00
N CYS A 668 12.15 -69.51 -57.10
CA CYS A 668 10.97 -70.18 -56.58
C CYS A 668 9.96 -70.44 -57.69
N ASP A 669 9.62 -71.72 -57.87
CA ASP A 669 8.48 -72.12 -58.69
C ASP A 669 7.20 -71.93 -57.88
N LEU A 670 6.48 -70.83 -58.16
CA LEU A 670 5.20 -70.51 -57.54
C LEU A 670 4.01 -71.15 -58.30
N SER A 671 4.27 -71.89 -59.40
CA SER A 671 3.21 -72.57 -60.17
C SER A 671 2.80 -73.93 -59.59
N ARG A 672 3.52 -74.41 -58.57
CA ARG A 672 3.30 -75.69 -57.89
C ARG A 672 2.63 -75.52 -56.55
#